data_AF-R7TX79-F1
#
_entry.id   AF-R7TX79-F1
#
_cell.length_a   1.000
_cell.length_b   1.000
_cell.length_c   1.000
_cell.angle_alpha   90.00
_cell.angle_beta   90.00
_cell.angle_gamma   90.00
#
_symmetry.space_group_name_H-M   'P 1'
#
loop_
_entity.id
_entity.type
_entity.pdbx_description
1 polymer ?
#
loop_
_entity_poly.entity_id
_entity_poly.type
_entity_poly.pdbx_seq_one_letter_code
_entity_poly.pdbx_strand_id
1 'polypeptide(L)'
;MEKMIEDLQTGSSKDEVETQLTIGRHFLKKGDSVSDEESSKLYEKGVQWLIKASKQGSRDATQLLLECLENQKGLADDNIEDIRWCLETPDFEKNAREAAKRLFHTLNPSRMRMTKEDFMQGIANLTMSKSERKLLEKAVKGDDVGEEDFINKIMKRLHGSSRPQLSTSDDVSQEVGFETATPFQKITKYPTMTLAWIANYTVDAAGSQGRVWLYSMIPTHQIYMLLVFFVYSLISLDVILWVLPLLMFYISFIVMLVCTLQMLYGKKKLKDVKALAELLNRFSDTIHTETAASMYSWSSLTPYLSFFVALLFSVMSLSMADRTWVPCSEFTLVSLLLTIASFFALSDKFDYLSILSILFDNISMLPQVIEGIPYIPGVYHIIQIFAGSWYSIEILPDLQIHFGLPSLAYLLVPVLFIRMALKDSGRGTYRVLIPHLVCFFWWRMSMSFYRYSTWVGLIRASVGWVSAVVFLPIFMVIFLVWLTIQLFGVFTLTNVFKMLTSVALLAIPAAFAFWGSKGYKLYSFDLGKSKSTLIKVGLVLIFAASVIPFTFVFTPPERNVQGNYVTWDKYKSLCSKPQWDETNIAHSMVICSHLSNMMVDWSGVVKKVTVKKIDNQAEAFINALPWSMANWLKCTYGEEYPSDCTNLTSTIEQTLCEMNIAQNRNCHLKKLNRYQFEMWVTMVIDNDNMHDIRVEASHWFKDSMMKIQSGDTVRFRAALKSEIGNIWPILKLFYVECENCPMEVIGESSAFYQQTGWHIFVAIRDAIRAVWNFFMAPLLVFS
;
A
#
# COMPACT_ATOMS: atom_id res chain seq x y z
N MET A 1 -1.27 -38.94 -53.68
CA MET A 1 -0.70 -37.69 -53.14
C MET A 1 -1.32 -36.48 -53.80
N GLU A 2 -1.21 -36.33 -55.12
CA GLU A 2 -1.82 -35.21 -55.86
C GLU A 2 -3.31 -35.10 -55.60
N LYS A 3 -4.04 -36.22 -55.62
CA LYS A 3 -5.44 -36.27 -55.21
C LYS A 3 -5.72 -35.76 -53.79
N MET A 4 -4.85 -36.05 -52.80
CA MET A 4 -5.01 -35.53 -51.43
C MET A 4 -4.72 -34.04 -51.33
N ILE A 5 -3.77 -33.53 -52.13
CA ILE A 5 -3.47 -32.10 -52.23
C ILE A 5 -4.63 -31.36 -52.92
N GLU A 6 -5.20 -31.95 -53.96
CA GLU A 6 -6.37 -31.46 -54.69
C GLU A 6 -7.64 -31.49 -53.81
N ASP A 7 -7.85 -32.55 -53.04
CA ASP A 7 -8.95 -32.68 -52.07
C ASP A 7 -8.85 -31.64 -50.94
N LEU A 8 -7.63 -31.26 -50.53
CA LEU A 8 -7.38 -30.15 -49.59
C LEU A 8 -7.64 -28.78 -50.22
N GLN A 9 -7.23 -28.57 -51.48
CA GLN A 9 -7.44 -27.31 -52.20
C GLN A 9 -8.92 -27.05 -52.53
N THR A 10 -9.70 -28.11 -52.74
CA THR A 10 -11.14 -28.06 -53.01
C THR A 10 -12.00 -28.08 -51.75
N GLY A 11 -11.40 -28.24 -50.56
CA GLY A 11 -12.12 -28.31 -49.28
C GLY A 11 -12.96 -29.58 -49.09
N SER A 12 -12.73 -30.62 -49.90
CA SER A 12 -13.48 -31.89 -49.85
C SER A 12 -12.94 -32.89 -48.81
N SER A 13 -11.83 -32.56 -48.14
CA SER A 13 -11.19 -33.41 -47.13
C SER A 13 -12.00 -33.48 -45.83
N LYS A 14 -12.37 -34.70 -45.40
CA LYS A 14 -13.07 -34.95 -44.11
C LYS A 14 -12.22 -34.61 -42.88
N ASP A 15 -10.90 -34.84 -42.95
CA ASP A 15 -9.95 -34.53 -41.88
C ASP A 15 -8.74 -33.76 -42.44
N GLU A 16 -8.87 -32.43 -42.51
CA GLU A 16 -7.85 -31.52 -43.07
C GLU A 16 -6.49 -31.69 -42.36
N VAL A 17 -6.49 -31.73 -41.02
CA VAL A 17 -5.29 -31.84 -40.17
C VAL A 17 -4.52 -33.14 -40.45
N GLU A 18 -5.23 -34.28 -40.50
CA GLU A 18 -4.62 -35.60 -40.69
C GLU A 18 -4.07 -35.76 -42.11
N THR A 19 -4.76 -35.16 -43.09
CA THR A 19 -4.32 -35.14 -44.48
C THR A 19 -3.05 -34.29 -44.64
N GLN A 20 -2.98 -33.11 -44.00
CA GLN A 20 -1.77 -32.27 -43.96
C GLN A 20 -0.59 -32.99 -43.29
N LEU A 21 -0.84 -33.67 -42.16
CA LEU A 21 0.16 -34.48 -41.45
C LEU A 21 0.71 -35.60 -42.34
N THR A 22 -0.16 -36.32 -43.03
CA THR A 22 0.21 -37.44 -43.92
C THR A 22 1.05 -36.95 -45.11
N ILE A 23 0.70 -35.80 -45.69
CA ILE A 23 1.47 -35.17 -46.76
C ILE A 23 2.85 -34.74 -46.25
N GLY A 24 2.91 -34.09 -45.08
CA GLY A 24 4.17 -33.71 -44.43
C GLY A 24 5.09 -34.91 -44.21
N ARG A 25 4.58 -35.98 -43.57
CA ARG A 25 5.31 -37.24 -43.35
C ARG A 25 5.84 -37.86 -44.65
N HIS A 26 5.05 -37.84 -45.71
CA HIS A 26 5.48 -38.39 -46.99
C HIS A 26 6.62 -37.59 -47.63
N PHE A 27 6.55 -36.25 -47.61
CA PHE A 27 7.62 -35.42 -48.16
C PHE A 27 8.93 -35.58 -47.38
N LEU A 28 8.87 -35.68 -46.05
CA LEU A 28 10.04 -36.02 -45.23
C LEU A 28 10.64 -37.37 -45.62
N LYS A 29 9.82 -38.42 -45.70
CA LYS A 29 10.26 -39.77 -46.08
C LYS A 29 10.82 -39.85 -47.50
N LYS A 30 10.28 -39.06 -48.42
CA LYS A 30 10.79 -38.95 -49.79
C LYS A 30 12.14 -38.23 -49.83
N GLY A 31 12.31 -37.19 -49.01
CA GLY A 31 13.60 -36.51 -48.82
C GLY A 31 14.70 -37.46 -48.35
N ASP A 32 14.38 -38.44 -47.48
CA ASP A 32 15.36 -39.44 -47.00
C ASP A 32 15.86 -40.40 -48.10
N SER A 33 15.21 -40.42 -49.28
CA SER A 33 15.50 -41.37 -50.38
C SER A 33 16.18 -40.77 -51.61
N VAL A 34 16.49 -39.46 -51.60
CA VAL A 34 16.97 -38.69 -52.77
C VAL A 34 18.26 -37.93 -52.42
N SER A 35 19.07 -37.56 -53.42
CA SER A 35 20.33 -36.81 -53.25
C SER A 35 20.16 -35.43 -52.59
N ASP A 36 21.22 -34.92 -51.96
CA ASP A 36 21.23 -33.77 -51.03
C ASP A 36 20.50 -32.51 -51.53
N GLU A 37 20.60 -32.16 -52.82
CA GLU A 37 20.07 -30.90 -53.34
C GLU A 37 18.53 -30.93 -53.57
N GLU A 38 17.99 -32.06 -54.04
CA GLU A 38 16.54 -32.27 -54.14
C GLU A 38 15.92 -32.63 -52.79
N SER A 39 16.68 -33.27 -51.92
CA SER A 39 16.29 -33.64 -50.56
C SER A 39 15.94 -32.40 -49.73
N SER A 40 16.76 -31.34 -49.79
CA SER A 40 16.52 -30.07 -49.09
C SER A 40 15.15 -29.45 -49.44
N LYS A 41 14.82 -29.36 -50.74
CA LYS A 41 13.53 -28.81 -51.21
C LYS A 41 12.32 -29.67 -50.79
N LEU A 42 12.50 -30.98 -50.70
CA LEU A 42 11.45 -31.91 -50.24
C LEU A 42 11.23 -31.79 -48.74
N TYR A 43 12.30 -31.67 -47.95
CA TYR A 43 12.18 -31.44 -46.51
C TYR A 43 11.50 -30.10 -46.21
N GLU A 44 11.87 -29.02 -46.92
CA GLU A 44 11.25 -27.71 -46.74
C GLU A 44 9.73 -27.76 -47.02
N LYS A 45 9.31 -28.42 -48.11
CA LYS A 45 7.89 -28.65 -48.40
C LYS A 45 7.21 -29.49 -47.33
N GLY A 46 7.86 -30.53 -46.82
CA GLY A 46 7.36 -31.35 -45.72
C GLY A 46 7.13 -30.53 -44.46
N VAL A 47 8.12 -29.72 -44.08
CA VAL A 47 8.07 -28.80 -42.93
C VAL A 47 6.95 -27.77 -43.09
N GLN A 48 6.74 -27.19 -44.27
CA GLN A 48 5.63 -26.26 -44.51
C GLN A 48 4.25 -26.90 -44.27
N TRP A 49 4.06 -28.17 -44.66
CA TRP A 49 2.82 -28.90 -44.37
C TRP A 49 2.67 -29.25 -42.88
N LEU A 50 3.77 -29.61 -42.22
CA LEU A 50 3.78 -29.87 -40.79
C LEU A 50 3.52 -28.60 -39.96
N ILE A 51 4.01 -27.43 -40.38
CA ILE A 51 3.70 -26.14 -39.77
C ILE A 51 2.19 -25.87 -39.82
N LYS A 52 1.54 -26.10 -40.97
CA LYS A 52 0.08 -25.94 -41.11
C LYS A 52 -0.68 -26.88 -40.18
N ALA A 53 -0.31 -28.15 -40.15
CA ALA A 53 -0.95 -29.14 -39.27
C ALA A 53 -0.71 -28.82 -37.78
N SER A 54 0.49 -28.37 -37.42
CA SER A 54 0.82 -27.96 -36.05
C SER A 54 0.05 -26.71 -35.63
N LYS A 55 -0.05 -25.69 -36.50
CA LYS A 55 -0.86 -24.47 -36.25
C LYS A 55 -2.34 -24.80 -35.99
N GLN A 56 -2.87 -25.87 -36.57
CA GLN A 56 -4.22 -26.40 -36.31
C GLN A 56 -4.34 -27.29 -35.06
N GLY A 57 -3.25 -27.48 -34.30
CA GLY A 57 -3.24 -28.22 -33.03
C GLY A 57 -2.79 -29.69 -33.09
N SER A 58 -2.21 -30.15 -34.20
CA SER A 58 -1.68 -31.52 -34.30
C SER A 58 -0.43 -31.71 -33.43
N ARG A 59 -0.54 -32.58 -32.41
CA ARG A 59 0.59 -32.98 -31.55
C ARG A 59 1.66 -33.73 -32.34
N ASP A 60 1.23 -34.68 -33.16
CA ASP A 60 2.10 -35.47 -34.03
C ASP A 60 2.91 -34.58 -34.99
N ALA A 61 2.27 -33.55 -35.58
CA ALA A 61 2.99 -32.60 -36.42
C ALA A 61 4.01 -31.79 -35.62
N THR A 62 3.66 -31.38 -34.39
CA THR A 62 4.56 -30.63 -33.49
C THR A 62 5.77 -31.46 -33.07
N GLN A 63 5.58 -32.77 -32.81
CA GLN A 63 6.68 -33.69 -32.53
C GLN A 63 7.60 -33.87 -33.75
N LEU A 64 7.03 -34.05 -34.94
CA LEU A 64 7.83 -34.17 -36.17
C LEU A 64 8.60 -32.87 -36.49
N LEU A 65 8.05 -31.70 -36.18
CA LEU A 65 8.76 -30.43 -36.30
C LEU A 65 9.94 -30.33 -35.32
N LEU A 66 9.79 -30.86 -34.10
CA LEU A 66 10.89 -30.96 -33.14
C LEU A 66 12.02 -31.86 -33.68
N GLU A 67 11.66 -33.02 -34.22
CA GLU A 67 12.62 -33.94 -34.85
C GLU A 67 13.31 -33.31 -36.07
N CYS A 68 12.59 -32.50 -36.87
CA CYS A 68 13.18 -31.75 -37.99
C CYS A 68 14.16 -30.68 -37.50
N LEU A 69 13.86 -30.00 -36.38
CA LEU A 69 14.72 -28.99 -35.78
C LEU A 69 16.01 -29.60 -35.19
N GLU A 70 15.90 -30.73 -34.49
CA GLU A 70 17.04 -31.46 -33.91
C GLU A 70 17.97 -32.01 -34.99
N ASN A 71 17.42 -32.54 -36.09
CA ASN A 71 18.18 -33.12 -37.18
C ASN A 71 18.57 -32.12 -38.28
N GLN A 72 18.26 -30.83 -38.10
CA GLN A 72 18.47 -29.76 -39.09
C GLN A 72 17.91 -30.07 -40.49
N LYS A 73 16.74 -30.71 -40.56
CA LYS A 73 16.09 -31.08 -41.83
C LYS A 73 15.02 -30.06 -42.23
N GLY A 74 15.14 -29.50 -43.44
CA GLY A 74 14.11 -28.62 -44.03
C GLY A 74 13.98 -27.25 -43.35
N LEU A 75 15.01 -26.82 -42.63
CA LEU A 75 15.07 -25.49 -42.02
C LEU A 75 15.46 -24.44 -43.06
N ALA A 76 14.71 -23.35 -43.11
CA ALA A 76 14.96 -22.19 -43.95
C ALA A 76 14.66 -20.91 -43.16
N ASP A 77 15.32 -19.80 -43.51
CA ASP A 77 15.24 -18.54 -42.76
C ASP A 77 13.80 -18.03 -42.62
N ASP A 78 12.91 -18.37 -43.56
CA ASP A 78 11.50 -18.01 -43.58
C ASP A 78 10.61 -18.90 -42.69
N ASN A 79 11.00 -20.16 -42.44
CA ASN A 79 10.19 -21.12 -41.71
C ASN A 79 10.59 -21.29 -40.23
N ILE A 80 11.81 -20.89 -39.86
CA ILE A 80 12.36 -21.08 -38.51
C ILE A 80 11.52 -20.38 -37.43
N GLU A 81 11.03 -19.16 -37.67
CA GLU A 81 10.19 -18.44 -36.71
C GLU A 81 8.85 -19.15 -36.48
N ASP A 82 8.26 -19.70 -37.54
CA ASP A 82 7.01 -20.46 -37.49
C ASP A 82 7.18 -21.80 -36.75
N ILE A 83 8.31 -22.49 -36.95
CA ILE A 83 8.65 -23.71 -36.23
C ILE A 83 8.81 -23.41 -34.74
N ARG A 84 9.57 -22.35 -34.41
CA ARG A 84 9.77 -21.93 -33.01
C ARG A 84 8.43 -21.56 -32.36
N TRP A 85 7.57 -20.81 -33.06
CA TRP A 85 6.24 -20.50 -32.57
C TRP A 85 5.40 -21.76 -32.32
N CYS A 86 5.43 -22.73 -33.23
CA CYS A 86 4.75 -24.01 -33.06
C CYS A 86 5.29 -24.81 -31.85
N LEU A 87 6.57 -24.73 -31.53
CA LEU A 87 7.14 -25.45 -30.39
C LEU A 87 6.90 -24.73 -29.04
N GLU A 88 6.90 -23.40 -29.04
CA GLU A 88 6.70 -22.59 -27.83
C GLU A 88 5.22 -22.41 -27.45
N THR A 89 4.32 -22.47 -28.44
CA THR A 89 2.88 -22.23 -28.22
C THR A 89 2.17 -23.49 -27.71
N PRO A 90 1.43 -23.43 -26.59
CA PRO A 90 0.71 -24.59 -26.07
C PRO A 90 -0.44 -25.02 -27.00
N ASP A 91 -0.73 -26.33 -27.06
CA ASP A 91 -1.80 -26.91 -27.90
C ASP A 91 -3.14 -26.19 -27.74
N PHE A 92 -3.49 -25.80 -26.52
CA PHE A 92 -4.71 -25.07 -26.22
C PHE A 92 -4.79 -23.73 -26.97
N GLU A 93 -3.68 -22.98 -27.03
CA GLU A 93 -3.63 -21.72 -27.77
C GLU A 93 -3.74 -21.93 -29.28
N LYS A 94 -3.10 -22.97 -29.82
CA LYS A 94 -3.21 -23.33 -31.25
C LYS A 94 -4.66 -23.68 -31.61
N ASN A 95 -5.29 -24.54 -30.81
CA ASN A 95 -6.71 -24.92 -30.97
C ASN A 95 -7.64 -23.70 -30.85
N ALA A 96 -7.40 -22.81 -29.89
CA ALA A 96 -8.20 -21.59 -29.72
C ALA A 96 -8.07 -20.61 -30.89
N ARG A 97 -6.87 -20.47 -31.47
CA ARG A 97 -6.64 -19.64 -32.66
C ARG A 97 -7.36 -20.21 -33.89
N GLU A 98 -7.30 -21.52 -34.07
CA GLU A 98 -8.01 -22.21 -35.17
C GLU A 98 -9.54 -22.10 -35.02
N ALA A 99 -10.06 -22.26 -33.81
CA ALA A 99 -11.49 -22.05 -33.55
C ALA A 99 -11.94 -20.62 -33.82
N ALA A 100 -11.14 -19.62 -33.42
CA ALA A 100 -11.41 -18.22 -33.69
C ALA A 100 -11.37 -17.91 -35.19
N LYS A 101 -10.44 -18.53 -35.93
CA LYS A 101 -10.35 -18.44 -37.39
C LYS A 101 -11.58 -19.01 -38.08
N ARG A 102 -12.04 -20.21 -37.68
CA ARG A 102 -13.27 -20.84 -38.21
C ARG A 102 -14.51 -20.01 -37.91
N LEU A 103 -14.60 -19.45 -36.70
CA LEU A 103 -15.66 -18.51 -36.34
C LEU A 103 -15.64 -17.29 -37.27
N PHE A 104 -14.46 -16.71 -37.54
CA PHE A 104 -14.33 -15.56 -38.43
C PHE A 104 -14.75 -15.90 -39.87
N HIS A 105 -14.33 -17.06 -40.40
CA HIS A 105 -14.72 -17.50 -41.75
C HIS A 105 -16.20 -17.85 -41.86
N THR A 106 -16.82 -18.32 -40.79
CA THR A 106 -18.28 -18.56 -40.74
C THR A 106 -19.04 -17.24 -40.79
N LEU A 107 -18.52 -16.19 -40.15
CA LEU A 107 -19.08 -14.84 -40.17
C LEU A 107 -18.81 -14.13 -41.51
N ASN A 108 -17.68 -14.40 -42.16
CA ASN A 108 -17.30 -13.79 -43.42
C ASN A 108 -16.84 -14.82 -44.47
N PRO A 109 -17.78 -15.37 -45.27
CA PRO A 109 -17.46 -16.32 -46.33
C PRO A 109 -16.52 -15.76 -47.41
N SER A 110 -16.47 -14.43 -47.58
CA SER A 110 -15.65 -13.75 -48.59
C SER A 110 -14.16 -13.67 -48.23
N ARG A 111 -13.77 -13.99 -46.99
CA ARG A 111 -12.40 -13.93 -46.45
C ARG A 111 -11.69 -12.57 -46.59
N MET A 112 -12.42 -11.50 -46.88
CA MET A 112 -11.90 -10.12 -46.96
C MET A 112 -12.03 -9.38 -45.61
N ARG A 113 -11.52 -8.15 -45.51
CA ARG A 113 -11.82 -7.29 -44.36
C ARG A 113 -13.32 -7.01 -44.31
N MET A 114 -13.89 -7.06 -43.12
CA MET A 114 -15.33 -6.88 -42.90
C MET A 114 -15.57 -5.59 -42.13
N THR A 115 -16.61 -4.84 -42.53
CA THR A 115 -17.01 -3.66 -41.77
C THR A 115 -17.68 -4.07 -40.46
N LYS A 116 -17.69 -3.16 -39.48
CA LYS A 116 -18.36 -3.40 -38.20
C LYS A 116 -19.84 -3.76 -38.36
N GLU A 117 -20.54 -3.18 -39.33
CA GLU A 117 -21.96 -3.42 -39.58
C GLU A 117 -22.22 -4.84 -40.11
N ASP A 118 -21.42 -5.28 -41.07
CA ASP A 118 -21.47 -6.63 -41.63
C ASP A 118 -21.17 -7.70 -40.56
N PHE A 119 -20.21 -7.42 -39.67
CA PHE A 119 -19.87 -8.30 -38.55
C PHE A 119 -21.03 -8.41 -37.55
N MET A 120 -21.70 -7.31 -37.24
CA MET A 120 -22.86 -7.29 -36.34
C MET A 120 -24.05 -8.07 -36.94
N GLN A 121 -24.27 -7.95 -38.26
CA GLN A 121 -25.30 -8.71 -38.97
C GLN A 121 -24.98 -10.21 -39.01
N GLY A 122 -23.71 -10.58 -39.21
CA GLY A 122 -23.25 -11.97 -39.16
C GLY A 122 -23.47 -12.60 -37.77
N ILE A 123 -23.17 -11.88 -36.69
CA ILE A 123 -23.42 -12.36 -35.32
C ILE A 123 -24.93 -12.50 -35.04
N ALA A 124 -25.76 -11.61 -35.57
CA ALA A 124 -27.21 -11.68 -35.38
C ALA A 124 -27.83 -12.94 -35.99
N ASN A 125 -27.27 -13.41 -37.12
CA ASN A 125 -27.71 -14.62 -37.82
C ASN A 125 -27.26 -15.92 -37.15
N LEU A 126 -26.25 -15.89 -36.27
CA LEU A 126 -25.80 -17.07 -35.53
C LEU A 126 -26.69 -17.34 -34.30
N THR A 127 -26.96 -18.62 -34.03
CA THR A 127 -27.66 -19.10 -32.83
C THR A 127 -26.73 -18.98 -31.62
N MET A 128 -26.79 -17.84 -30.93
CA MET A 128 -25.89 -17.49 -29.82
C MET A 128 -26.65 -16.94 -28.61
N SER A 129 -26.11 -17.14 -27.41
CA SER A 129 -26.68 -16.55 -26.20
C SER A 129 -26.47 -15.02 -26.18
N LYS A 130 -27.35 -14.29 -25.49
CA LYS A 130 -27.26 -12.82 -25.37
C LYS A 130 -25.94 -12.35 -24.73
N SER A 131 -25.33 -13.19 -23.88
CA SER A 131 -24.00 -12.96 -23.29
C SER A 131 -22.87 -13.15 -24.29
N GLU A 132 -22.92 -14.22 -25.10
CA GLU A 132 -21.94 -14.52 -26.14
C GLU A 132 -21.87 -13.41 -27.19
N ARG A 133 -23.04 -12.94 -27.67
CA ARG A 133 -23.13 -11.83 -28.63
C ARG A 133 -22.45 -10.56 -28.09
N LYS A 134 -22.81 -10.14 -26.87
CA LYS A 134 -22.17 -8.99 -26.21
C LYS A 134 -20.65 -9.12 -26.03
N LEU A 135 -20.13 -10.34 -25.92
CA LEU A 135 -18.68 -10.56 -25.80
C LEU A 135 -17.96 -10.36 -27.12
N LEU A 136 -18.53 -10.86 -28.23
CA LEU A 136 -18.01 -10.66 -29.59
C LEU A 136 -18.14 -9.22 -30.06
N GLU A 137 -19.29 -8.57 -29.78
CA GLU A 137 -19.50 -7.13 -30.03
C GLU A 137 -18.42 -6.29 -29.37
N LYS A 138 -18.10 -6.59 -28.09
CA LYS A 138 -17.02 -5.90 -27.38
C LYS A 138 -15.63 -6.22 -27.93
N ALA A 139 -15.44 -7.38 -28.56
CA ALA A 139 -14.15 -7.80 -29.10
C ALA A 139 -13.75 -7.00 -30.34
N VAL A 140 -14.72 -6.40 -31.03
CA VAL A 140 -14.48 -5.50 -32.15
C VAL A 140 -14.45 -4.04 -31.70
N LYS A 141 -13.34 -3.37 -32.01
CA LYS A 141 -13.14 -1.91 -31.87
C LYS A 141 -12.47 -1.44 -33.17
N GLY A 142 -13.07 -0.46 -33.83
CA GLY A 142 -12.69 0.02 -35.17
C GLY A 142 -13.79 -0.27 -36.22
N ASP A 143 -13.74 0.43 -37.35
CA ASP A 143 -14.70 0.29 -38.44
C ASP A 143 -14.42 -0.94 -39.33
N ASP A 144 -13.16 -1.38 -39.37
CA ASP A 144 -12.71 -2.58 -40.11
C ASP A 144 -12.21 -3.68 -39.17
N VAL A 145 -12.57 -4.93 -39.48
CA VAL A 145 -12.14 -6.14 -38.76
C VAL A 145 -11.36 -7.07 -39.68
N GLY A 146 -10.05 -7.17 -39.45
CA GLY A 146 -9.19 -8.19 -40.07
C GLY A 146 -9.18 -9.52 -39.30
N GLU A 147 -8.89 -10.62 -40.00
CA GLU A 147 -8.82 -11.98 -39.43
C GLU A 147 -7.82 -12.07 -38.26
N GLU A 148 -6.57 -11.67 -38.49
CA GLU A 148 -5.51 -11.70 -37.46
C GLU A 148 -5.80 -10.77 -36.27
N ASP A 149 -6.39 -9.60 -36.53
CA ASP A 149 -6.77 -8.66 -35.47
C ASP A 149 -7.88 -9.25 -34.60
N PHE A 150 -8.84 -9.96 -35.20
CA PHE A 150 -9.91 -10.64 -34.50
C PHE A 150 -9.37 -11.79 -33.63
N ILE A 151 -8.52 -12.65 -34.20
CA ILE A 151 -7.88 -13.77 -33.49
C ILE A 151 -7.05 -13.25 -32.32
N ASN A 152 -6.19 -12.26 -32.54
CA ASN A 152 -5.35 -11.68 -31.49
C ASN A 152 -6.19 -11.03 -30.37
N LYS A 153 -7.32 -10.39 -30.69
CA LYS A 153 -8.23 -9.83 -29.68
C LYS A 153 -8.95 -10.91 -28.86
N ILE A 154 -9.34 -12.03 -29.48
CA ILE A 154 -9.91 -13.20 -28.79
C ILE A 154 -8.86 -13.84 -27.87
N MET A 155 -7.65 -14.07 -28.38
CA MET A 155 -6.55 -14.64 -27.59
C MET A 155 -6.17 -13.76 -26.41
N LYS A 156 -6.12 -12.44 -26.60
CA LYS A 156 -5.88 -11.47 -25.52
C LYS A 156 -6.95 -11.55 -24.41
N ARG A 157 -8.20 -11.85 -24.78
CA ARG A 157 -9.29 -12.05 -23.81
C ARG A 157 -9.19 -13.37 -23.08
N LEU A 158 -8.88 -14.46 -23.79
CA LEU A 158 -8.64 -15.79 -23.21
C LEU A 158 -7.47 -15.78 -22.22
N HIS A 159 -6.38 -15.10 -22.54
CA HIS A 159 -5.20 -14.97 -21.67
C HIS A 159 -5.36 -13.94 -20.55
N GLY A 160 -6.39 -13.10 -20.62
CA GLY A 160 -6.72 -12.13 -19.58
C GLY A 160 -5.92 -10.82 -19.58
N SER A 161 -5.06 -10.56 -20.57
CA SER A 161 -4.13 -9.40 -20.56
C SER A 161 -4.74 -8.03 -20.93
N SER A 162 -6.07 -7.92 -21.05
CA SER A 162 -6.71 -6.61 -21.21
C SER A 162 -6.61 -5.76 -19.93
N ARG A 163 -5.71 -4.76 -19.98
CA ARG A 163 -5.71 -3.60 -19.09
C ARG A 163 -7.06 -2.86 -19.17
N PRO A 164 -7.52 -2.22 -18.08
CA PRO A 164 -8.73 -1.42 -18.10
C PRO A 164 -8.50 -0.16 -18.94
N GLN A 165 -9.19 -0.05 -20.08
CA GLN A 165 -9.47 1.23 -20.72
C GLN A 165 -10.98 1.38 -20.78
N LEU A 166 -11.46 2.31 -19.95
CA LEU A 166 -12.83 2.78 -19.88
C LEU A 166 -13.02 3.73 -21.08
N SER A 167 -13.85 3.35 -22.06
CA SER A 167 -14.31 4.28 -23.10
C SER A 167 -15.69 3.83 -23.58
N THR A 168 -16.68 4.66 -23.28
CA THR A 168 -18.08 4.60 -23.71
C THR A 168 -18.21 4.84 -25.22
N SER A 169 -19.26 4.31 -25.83
CA SER A 169 -19.42 4.05 -27.26
C SER A 169 -20.03 5.20 -28.09
N ASP A 170 -20.33 6.35 -27.48
CA ASP A 170 -21.22 7.34 -28.10
C ASP A 170 -20.49 8.50 -28.82
N ASP A 171 -19.15 8.59 -28.72
CA ASP A 171 -18.40 9.76 -29.23
C ASP A 171 -18.00 9.68 -30.72
N VAL A 172 -17.97 8.49 -31.34
CA VAL A 172 -17.32 8.28 -32.65
C VAL A 172 -18.15 8.78 -33.85
N SER A 173 -19.48 8.74 -33.77
CA SER A 173 -20.36 9.19 -34.87
C SER A 173 -20.49 10.72 -34.97
N GLN A 174 -20.04 11.48 -33.96
CA GLN A 174 -20.04 12.94 -33.98
C GLN A 174 -18.74 13.55 -34.54
N GLU A 175 -17.62 12.81 -34.51
CA GLU A 175 -16.30 13.26 -34.98
C GLU A 175 -16.26 13.52 -36.49
N VAL A 176 -16.87 12.65 -37.30
CA VAL A 176 -16.85 12.75 -38.78
C VAL A 176 -17.62 13.98 -39.29
N GLY A 177 -18.71 14.35 -38.61
CA GLY A 177 -19.50 15.55 -38.95
C GLY A 177 -18.86 16.87 -38.51
N PHE A 178 -18.02 16.84 -37.48
CA PHE A 178 -17.28 18.00 -36.99
C PHE A 178 -16.20 18.43 -37.98
N GLU A 179 -15.41 17.50 -38.55
CA GLU A 179 -14.29 17.86 -39.43
C GLU A 179 -14.73 18.60 -40.69
N THR A 180 -15.87 18.22 -41.28
CA THR A 180 -16.41 18.82 -42.52
C THR A 180 -17.21 20.13 -42.32
N ALA A 181 -17.48 20.54 -41.08
CA ALA A 181 -18.34 21.70 -40.79
C ALA A 181 -17.61 23.06 -40.83
N THR A 182 -18.31 24.10 -41.26
CA THR A 182 -17.81 25.49 -41.23
C THR A 182 -17.59 26.00 -39.79
N PRO A 183 -16.70 26.98 -39.54
CA PRO A 183 -16.36 27.45 -38.18
C PRO A 183 -17.58 27.87 -37.35
N PHE A 184 -18.58 28.50 -37.98
CA PHE A 184 -19.81 28.90 -37.31
C PHE A 184 -20.74 27.71 -37.01
N GLN A 185 -20.77 26.70 -37.90
CA GLN A 185 -21.53 25.45 -37.67
C GLN A 185 -20.86 24.55 -36.60
N LYS A 186 -19.53 24.57 -36.49
CA LYS A 186 -18.79 23.89 -35.41
C LYS A 186 -19.25 24.41 -34.05
N ILE A 187 -19.30 25.73 -33.88
CA ILE A 187 -19.69 26.38 -32.62
C ILE A 187 -21.17 26.17 -32.28
N THR A 188 -22.07 26.28 -33.27
CA THR A 188 -23.52 26.24 -33.03
C THR A 188 -24.11 24.83 -32.97
N LYS A 189 -23.56 23.88 -33.76
CA LYS A 189 -24.12 22.53 -33.92
C LYS A 189 -23.35 21.47 -33.12
N TYR A 190 -22.07 21.71 -32.79
CA TYR A 190 -21.20 20.79 -32.03
C TYR A 190 -20.41 21.51 -30.91
N PRO A 191 -21.09 22.12 -29.92
CA PRO A 191 -20.45 22.95 -28.91
C PRO A 191 -19.48 22.17 -28.01
N THR A 192 -19.79 20.91 -27.70
CA THR A 192 -18.96 20.02 -26.86
C THR A 192 -17.67 19.59 -27.55
N MET A 193 -17.74 19.26 -28.85
CA MET A 193 -16.55 18.91 -29.63
C MET A 193 -15.67 20.12 -29.96
N THR A 194 -16.28 21.31 -30.13
CA THR A 194 -15.51 22.55 -30.26
C THR A 194 -14.76 22.88 -28.98
N LEU A 195 -15.39 22.71 -27.81
CA LEU A 195 -14.74 22.84 -26.51
C LEU A 195 -13.62 21.81 -26.31
N ALA A 196 -13.84 20.55 -26.71
CA ALA A 196 -12.82 19.51 -26.65
C ALA A 196 -11.64 19.78 -27.60
N TRP A 197 -11.89 20.30 -28.82
CA TRP A 197 -10.85 20.70 -29.76
C TRP A 197 -10.04 21.89 -29.25
N ILE A 198 -10.70 22.92 -28.69
CA ILE A 198 -10.03 24.06 -28.06
C ILE A 198 -9.24 23.60 -26.83
N ALA A 199 -9.79 22.70 -26.01
CA ALA A 199 -9.11 22.12 -24.85
C ALA A 199 -7.88 21.30 -25.27
N ASN A 200 -7.99 20.47 -26.30
CA ASN A 200 -6.87 19.68 -26.79
C ASN A 200 -5.80 20.55 -27.47
N TYR A 201 -6.20 21.57 -28.24
CA TYR A 201 -5.27 22.53 -28.84
C TYR A 201 -4.56 23.39 -27.77
N THR A 202 -5.27 23.81 -26.72
CA THR A 202 -4.66 24.52 -25.59
C THR A 202 -3.76 23.60 -24.76
N VAL A 203 -4.11 22.32 -24.60
CA VAL A 203 -3.27 21.30 -23.95
C VAL A 203 -2.02 20.97 -24.78
N ASP A 204 -2.10 20.92 -26.11
CA ASP A 204 -0.95 20.68 -27.00
C ASP A 204 -0.03 21.90 -27.12
N ALA A 205 -0.60 23.12 -27.11
CA ALA A 205 0.16 24.36 -27.00
C ALA A 205 0.85 24.48 -25.63
N ALA A 206 0.15 24.17 -24.54
CA ALA A 206 0.72 24.11 -23.19
C ALA A 206 1.72 22.95 -23.01
N GLY A 207 1.54 21.85 -23.74
CA GLY A 207 2.36 20.64 -23.65
C GLY A 207 3.68 20.74 -24.41
N SER A 208 3.73 21.48 -25.52
CA SER A 208 4.93 21.61 -26.37
C SER A 208 5.81 22.81 -25.98
N GLN A 209 5.21 23.95 -25.61
CA GLN A 209 5.94 25.16 -25.20
C GLN A 209 5.84 25.45 -23.70
N GLY A 210 4.72 25.10 -23.06
CA GLY A 210 4.49 25.37 -21.63
C GLY A 210 5.40 24.57 -20.71
N ARG A 211 5.75 23.31 -21.02
CA ARG A 211 6.70 22.52 -20.21
C ARG A 211 8.10 23.16 -20.14
N VAL A 212 8.61 23.67 -21.26
CA VAL A 212 9.94 24.31 -21.31
C VAL A 212 9.93 25.66 -20.57
N TRP A 213 8.85 26.43 -20.71
CA TRP A 213 8.66 27.70 -19.99
C TRP A 213 8.50 27.48 -18.47
N LEU A 214 7.70 26.51 -18.05
CA LEU A 214 7.45 26.21 -16.63
C LEU A 214 8.71 25.69 -15.92
N TYR A 215 9.52 24.86 -16.58
CA TYR A 215 10.80 24.38 -16.04
C TYR A 215 11.90 25.46 -16.04
N SER A 216 11.79 26.50 -16.88
CA SER A 216 12.75 27.62 -16.89
C SER A 216 12.48 28.69 -15.81
N MET A 217 11.23 28.83 -15.37
CA MET A 217 10.80 29.80 -14.34
C MET A 217 10.96 29.28 -12.91
N ILE A 218 10.95 27.96 -12.73
CA ILE A 218 10.95 27.32 -11.42
C ILE A 218 12.32 26.69 -11.21
N PRO A 219 13.20 27.23 -10.35
CA PRO A 219 14.42 26.53 -9.94
C PRO A 219 14.02 25.35 -9.06
N THR A 220 13.58 24.27 -9.71
CA THR A 220 12.99 23.08 -9.09
C THR A 220 13.93 22.48 -8.06
N HIS A 221 15.22 22.37 -8.37
CA HIS A 221 16.21 21.87 -7.43
C HIS A 221 16.37 22.78 -6.20
N GLN A 222 16.34 24.10 -6.36
CA GLN A 222 16.42 25.00 -5.20
C GLN A 222 15.15 24.95 -4.38
N ILE A 223 13.97 24.92 -4.99
CA ILE A 223 12.68 24.84 -4.25
C ILE A 223 12.53 23.48 -3.57
N TYR A 224 12.92 22.37 -4.21
CA TYR A 224 12.94 21.06 -3.56
C TYR A 224 13.95 21.03 -2.43
N MET A 225 15.14 21.61 -2.59
CA MET A 225 16.12 21.70 -1.50
C MET A 225 15.67 22.63 -0.39
N LEU A 226 15.01 23.75 -0.69
CA LEU A 226 14.50 24.70 0.31
C LEU A 226 13.26 24.12 1.01
N LEU A 227 12.40 23.40 0.31
CA LEU A 227 11.29 22.63 0.88
C LEU A 227 11.81 21.47 1.73
N VAL A 228 12.81 20.72 1.25
CA VAL A 228 13.46 19.65 2.03
C VAL A 228 14.20 20.22 3.22
N PHE A 229 14.88 21.36 3.11
CA PHE A 229 15.54 22.02 4.24
C PHE A 229 14.55 22.65 5.21
N PHE A 230 13.42 23.18 4.72
CA PHE A 230 12.33 23.69 5.54
C PHE A 230 11.64 22.54 6.29
N VAL A 231 11.36 21.43 5.60
CA VAL A 231 10.82 20.19 6.18
C VAL A 231 11.83 19.57 7.16
N TYR A 232 13.12 19.50 6.82
CA TYR A 232 14.19 19.01 7.69
C TYR A 232 14.43 19.92 8.90
N SER A 233 14.27 21.24 8.73
CA SER A 233 14.35 22.24 9.78
C SER A 233 13.14 22.22 10.71
N LEU A 234 11.98 21.74 10.24
CA LEU A 234 10.72 21.72 11.01
C LEU A 234 10.40 20.35 11.59
N ILE A 235 10.91 19.27 11.00
CA ILE A 235 10.61 17.89 11.39
C ILE A 235 11.84 17.31 12.08
N SER A 236 11.73 17.15 13.41
CA SER A 236 12.71 16.39 14.18
C SER A 236 12.72 14.92 13.72
N LEU A 237 13.88 14.27 13.83
CA LEU A 237 14.06 12.86 13.47
C LEU A 237 13.05 11.94 14.19
N ASP A 238 12.65 12.30 15.41
CA ASP A 238 11.62 11.60 16.18
C ASP A 238 10.23 11.67 15.52
N VAL A 239 9.89 12.79 14.88
CA VAL A 239 8.62 12.94 14.14
C VAL A 239 8.64 12.11 12.84
N ILE A 240 9.78 12.03 12.15
CA ILE A 240 9.91 11.18 10.94
C ILE A 240 9.71 9.70 11.29
N LEU A 241 10.36 9.23 12.36
CA LEU A 241 10.25 7.85 12.84
C LEU A 241 8.83 7.52 13.32
N TRP A 242 8.08 8.52 13.80
CA TRP A 242 6.67 8.38 14.17
C TRP A 242 5.71 8.38 12.96
N VAL A 243 5.94 9.21 11.92
CA VAL A 243 5.08 9.29 10.73
C VAL A 243 5.27 8.11 9.76
N LEU A 244 6.49 7.60 9.62
CA LEU A 244 6.82 6.60 8.61
C LEU A 244 5.98 5.30 8.72
N PRO A 245 5.80 4.69 9.92
CA PRO A 245 4.94 3.51 10.06
C PRO A 245 3.47 3.78 9.70
N LEU A 246 2.95 4.97 10.04
CA LEU A 246 1.58 5.37 9.69
C LEU A 246 1.41 5.42 8.16
N LEU A 247 2.34 6.07 7.46
CA LEU A 247 2.30 6.22 6.01
C LEU A 247 2.41 4.86 5.30
N MET A 248 3.31 3.99 5.77
CA MET A 248 3.46 2.62 5.26
C MET A 248 2.19 1.78 5.48
N PHE A 249 1.54 1.92 6.64
CA PHE A 249 0.26 1.28 6.93
C PHE A 249 -0.82 1.72 5.93
N TYR A 250 -1.02 3.03 5.72
CA TYR A 250 -2.04 3.52 4.79
C TYR A 250 -1.79 3.09 3.34
N ILE A 251 -0.54 3.17 2.86
CA ILE A 251 -0.18 2.71 1.51
C ILE A 251 -0.46 1.22 1.37
N SER A 252 -0.01 0.40 2.31
CA SER A 252 -0.20 -1.06 2.24
C SER A 252 -1.68 -1.45 2.28
N PHE A 253 -2.50 -0.79 3.10
CA PHE A 253 -3.94 -1.01 3.14
C PHE A 253 -4.65 -0.62 1.83
N ILE A 254 -4.27 0.52 1.23
CA ILE A 254 -4.82 0.92 -0.09
C ILE A 254 -4.42 -0.09 -1.17
N VAL A 255 -3.18 -0.56 -1.16
CA VAL A 255 -2.73 -1.60 -2.10
C VAL A 255 -3.55 -2.89 -1.92
N MET A 256 -3.82 -3.32 -0.68
CA MET A 256 -4.69 -4.47 -0.42
C MET A 256 -6.09 -4.27 -1.00
N LEU A 257 -6.69 -3.09 -0.81
CA LEU A 257 -8.02 -2.75 -1.33
C LEU A 257 -8.05 -2.73 -2.86
N VAL A 258 -7.04 -2.14 -3.51
CA VAL A 258 -6.95 -2.12 -4.98
C VAL A 258 -6.76 -3.53 -5.52
N CYS A 259 -5.92 -4.35 -4.87
CA CYS A 259 -5.71 -5.74 -5.28
C CYS A 259 -7.00 -6.56 -5.18
N THR A 260 -7.82 -6.36 -4.14
CA THR A 260 -9.07 -7.11 -3.99
C THR A 260 -10.11 -6.69 -5.01
N LEU A 261 -10.24 -5.40 -5.32
CA LEU A 261 -11.07 -4.94 -6.43
C LEU A 261 -10.63 -5.54 -7.78
N GLN A 262 -9.32 -5.66 -8.01
CA GLN A 262 -8.78 -6.34 -9.20
C GLN A 262 -9.14 -7.83 -9.23
N MET A 263 -9.13 -8.53 -8.09
CA MET A 263 -9.55 -9.94 -8.00
C MET A 263 -11.05 -10.10 -8.28
N LEU A 264 -11.90 -9.25 -7.71
CA LEU A 264 -13.35 -9.25 -7.95
C LEU A 264 -13.65 -9.06 -9.45
N TYR A 265 -12.96 -8.12 -10.08
CA TYR A 265 -13.05 -7.91 -11.52
C TYR A 265 -12.54 -9.13 -12.31
N GLY A 266 -11.40 -9.70 -11.91
CA GLY A 266 -10.80 -10.88 -12.51
C GLY A 266 -11.75 -12.09 -12.51
N LYS A 267 -12.48 -12.31 -11.42
CA LYS A 267 -13.48 -13.38 -11.29
C LYS A 267 -14.70 -13.17 -12.18
N LYS A 268 -15.17 -11.92 -12.33
CA LYS A 268 -16.23 -11.59 -13.30
C LYS A 268 -15.79 -11.93 -14.73
N LYS A 269 -14.57 -11.54 -15.09
CA LYS A 269 -13.98 -11.80 -16.41
C LYS A 269 -13.70 -13.29 -16.64
N LEU A 270 -13.43 -14.09 -15.60
CA LEU A 270 -13.35 -15.54 -15.73
C LEU A 270 -14.67 -16.17 -16.22
N LYS A 271 -15.83 -15.62 -15.84
CA LYS A 271 -17.13 -16.08 -16.37
C LYS A 271 -17.24 -15.80 -17.87
N ASP A 272 -16.79 -14.63 -18.30
CA ASP A 272 -16.74 -14.25 -19.72
C ASP A 272 -15.80 -15.16 -20.51
N VAL A 273 -14.64 -15.53 -19.94
CA VAL A 273 -13.69 -16.47 -20.56
C VAL A 273 -14.27 -17.88 -20.69
N LYS A 274 -15.01 -18.37 -19.68
CA LYS A 274 -15.69 -19.67 -19.77
C LYS A 274 -16.75 -19.66 -20.88
N ALA A 275 -17.57 -18.62 -20.95
CA ALA A 275 -18.57 -18.47 -22.01
C ALA A 275 -17.93 -18.36 -23.41
N LEU A 276 -16.80 -17.66 -23.53
CA LEU A 276 -16.05 -17.57 -24.77
C LEU A 276 -15.41 -18.91 -25.17
N ALA A 277 -14.87 -19.68 -24.22
CA ALA A 277 -14.33 -21.01 -24.48
C ALA A 277 -15.42 -21.99 -24.92
N GLU A 278 -16.60 -21.93 -24.30
CA GLU A 278 -17.77 -22.73 -24.67
C GLU A 278 -18.28 -22.40 -26.09
N LEU A 279 -18.27 -21.11 -26.45
CA LEU A 279 -18.56 -20.64 -27.80
C LEU A 279 -17.56 -21.22 -28.81
N LEU A 280 -16.26 -21.07 -28.56
CA LEU A 280 -15.21 -21.55 -29.46
C LEU A 280 -15.24 -23.07 -29.61
N ASN A 281 -15.62 -23.80 -28.57
CA ASN A 281 -15.77 -25.26 -28.65
C ASN A 281 -16.84 -25.69 -29.67
N ARG A 282 -17.82 -24.85 -30.02
CA ARG A 282 -18.79 -25.15 -31.10
C ARG A 282 -18.15 -25.15 -32.50
N PHE A 283 -16.98 -24.55 -32.66
CA PHE A 283 -16.25 -24.44 -33.94
C PHE A 283 -15.03 -25.37 -34.01
N SER A 284 -14.59 -25.90 -32.86
CA SER A 284 -13.56 -26.93 -32.75
C SER A 284 -13.81 -27.78 -31.51
N ASP A 285 -14.08 -29.08 -31.68
CA ASP A 285 -14.35 -30.04 -30.57
C ASP A 285 -13.12 -30.31 -29.66
N THR A 286 -12.07 -29.51 -29.76
CA THR A 286 -10.78 -29.67 -29.08
C THR A 286 -10.58 -28.74 -27.89
N ILE A 287 -11.54 -27.84 -27.59
CA ILE A 287 -11.39 -26.79 -26.56
C ILE A 287 -12.17 -27.13 -25.29
N HIS A 288 -11.46 -27.60 -24.27
CA HIS A 288 -12.06 -27.83 -22.96
C HIS A 288 -12.17 -26.54 -22.14
N THR A 289 -13.38 -26.17 -21.73
CA THR A 289 -13.68 -24.99 -20.89
C THR A 289 -12.90 -24.95 -19.58
N GLU A 290 -12.64 -26.13 -18.98
CA GLU A 290 -11.85 -26.24 -17.76
C GLU A 290 -10.37 -25.88 -17.96
N THR A 291 -9.79 -26.19 -19.12
CA THR A 291 -8.39 -25.85 -19.41
C THR A 291 -8.21 -24.35 -19.61
N ALA A 292 -9.14 -23.70 -20.33
CA ALA A 292 -9.20 -22.25 -20.48
C ALA A 292 -9.27 -21.53 -19.12
N ALA A 293 -10.13 -22.01 -18.22
CA ALA A 293 -10.27 -21.46 -16.88
C ALA A 293 -8.99 -21.64 -16.02
N SER A 294 -8.24 -22.74 -16.21
CA SER A 294 -6.97 -22.99 -15.51
C SER A 294 -5.92 -21.96 -15.90
N MET A 295 -5.71 -21.80 -17.20
CA MET A 295 -4.71 -20.89 -17.75
C MET A 295 -5.00 -19.44 -17.38
N TYR A 296 -6.26 -19.02 -17.50
CA TYR A 296 -6.67 -17.68 -17.08
C TYR A 296 -6.41 -17.46 -15.58
N SER A 297 -6.82 -18.42 -14.73
CA SER A 297 -6.64 -18.31 -13.28
C SER A 297 -5.17 -18.16 -12.89
N TRP A 298 -4.27 -18.90 -13.55
CA TRP A 298 -2.82 -18.82 -13.35
C TRP A 298 -2.25 -17.46 -13.78
N SER A 299 -2.62 -16.98 -14.96
CA SER A 299 -2.24 -15.66 -15.48
C SER A 299 -2.71 -14.51 -14.57
N SER A 300 -3.89 -14.68 -13.94
CA SER A 300 -4.50 -13.68 -13.07
C SER A 300 -4.03 -13.72 -11.60
N LEU A 301 -2.96 -14.45 -11.27
CA LEU A 301 -2.50 -14.63 -9.88
C LEU A 301 -1.76 -13.41 -9.29
N THR A 302 -1.23 -12.52 -10.13
CA THR A 302 -0.44 -11.35 -9.71
C THR A 302 -1.07 -10.48 -8.60
N PRO A 303 -2.37 -10.09 -8.66
CA PRO A 303 -3.00 -9.33 -7.58
C PRO A 303 -3.06 -10.12 -6.25
N TYR A 304 -3.15 -11.45 -6.28
CA TYR A 304 -3.16 -12.28 -5.07
C TYR A 304 -1.81 -12.23 -4.36
N LEU A 305 -0.72 -12.41 -5.11
CA LEU A 305 0.64 -12.28 -4.55
C LEU A 305 0.88 -10.88 -3.98
N SER A 306 0.47 -9.84 -4.71
CA SER A 306 0.61 -8.44 -4.27
C SER A 306 -0.18 -8.17 -2.99
N PHE A 307 -1.37 -8.78 -2.85
CA PHE A 307 -2.18 -8.69 -1.64
C PHE A 307 -1.49 -9.31 -0.42
N PHE A 308 -0.91 -10.51 -0.53
CA PHE A 308 -0.23 -11.15 0.61
C PHE A 308 1.03 -10.39 1.04
N VAL A 309 1.77 -9.81 0.08
CA VAL A 309 2.91 -8.94 0.40
C VAL A 309 2.43 -7.67 1.12
N ALA A 310 1.37 -7.03 0.61
CA ALA A 310 0.81 -5.83 1.23
C ALA A 310 0.22 -6.12 2.62
N LEU A 311 -0.37 -7.30 2.83
CA LEU A 311 -0.86 -7.76 4.13
C LEU A 311 0.26 -7.83 5.17
N LEU A 312 1.42 -8.41 4.81
CA LEU A 312 2.58 -8.49 5.71
C LEU A 312 3.06 -7.08 6.13
N PHE A 313 3.20 -6.17 5.16
CA PHE A 313 3.57 -4.79 5.46
C PHE A 313 2.50 -4.05 6.27
N SER A 314 1.22 -4.33 6.04
CA SER A 314 0.12 -3.72 6.80
C SER A 314 0.15 -4.14 8.26
N VAL A 315 0.33 -5.43 8.55
CA VAL A 315 0.41 -5.94 9.93
C VAL A 315 1.66 -5.41 10.64
N MET A 316 2.81 -5.45 9.96
CA MET A 316 4.07 -4.95 10.50
C MET A 316 4.00 -3.45 10.83
N SER A 317 3.47 -2.66 9.90
CA SER A 317 3.35 -1.20 10.04
C SER A 317 2.31 -0.82 11.11
N LEU A 318 1.20 -1.58 11.23
CA LEU A 318 0.19 -1.36 12.27
C LEU A 318 0.75 -1.56 13.68
N SER A 319 1.67 -2.52 13.86
CA SER A 319 2.32 -2.75 15.16
C SER A 319 3.22 -1.59 15.58
N MET A 320 3.86 -0.93 14.60
CA MET A 320 4.80 0.17 14.85
C MET A 320 4.12 1.54 14.89
N ALA A 321 2.93 1.66 14.28
CA ALA A 321 2.20 2.91 14.18
C ALA A 321 1.51 3.30 15.49
N ASP A 322 1.44 4.61 15.75
CA ASP A 322 0.64 5.15 16.84
C ASP A 322 -0.85 4.97 16.54
N ARG A 323 -1.50 4.11 17.34
CA ARG A 323 -2.90 3.68 17.15
C ARG A 323 -3.90 4.83 17.31
N THR A 324 -3.52 5.93 17.94
CA THR A 324 -4.41 7.09 18.11
C THR A 324 -4.73 7.79 16.77
N TRP A 325 -3.88 7.63 15.77
CA TRP A 325 -4.03 8.22 14.43
C TRP A 325 -4.61 7.26 13.39
N VAL A 326 -4.86 6.01 13.78
CA VAL A 326 -5.48 5.00 12.93
C VAL A 326 -6.94 4.85 13.36
N PRO A 327 -7.92 5.24 12.53
CA PRO A 327 -9.34 5.03 12.83
C PRO A 327 -9.73 3.55 12.74
N CYS A 328 -9.34 2.75 13.74
CA CYS A 328 -9.52 1.29 13.78
C CYS A 328 -10.98 0.86 13.60
N SER A 329 -11.95 1.63 14.08
CA SER A 329 -13.38 1.31 13.92
C SER A 329 -13.83 1.31 12.46
N GLU A 330 -13.32 2.26 11.67
CA GLU A 330 -13.65 2.38 10.24
C GLU A 330 -12.96 1.27 9.46
N PHE A 331 -11.68 1.02 9.76
CA PHE A 331 -10.92 -0.07 9.12
C PHE A 331 -11.48 -1.45 9.43
N THR A 332 -12.03 -1.66 10.63
CA THR A 332 -12.77 -2.88 10.99
C THR A 332 -13.97 -3.07 10.06
N LEU A 333 -14.81 -2.04 9.89
CA LEU A 333 -16.00 -2.12 9.04
C LEU A 333 -15.63 -2.33 7.57
N VAL A 334 -14.64 -1.59 7.05
CA VAL A 334 -14.17 -1.75 5.67
C VAL A 334 -13.63 -3.17 5.43
N SER A 335 -12.85 -3.70 6.37
CA SER A 335 -12.32 -5.07 6.29
C SER A 335 -13.43 -6.12 6.33
N LEU A 336 -14.46 -5.91 7.16
CA LEU A 336 -15.64 -6.78 7.22
C LEU A 336 -16.44 -6.75 5.90
N LEU A 337 -16.69 -5.56 5.34
CA LEU A 337 -17.37 -5.42 4.06
C LEU A 337 -16.59 -6.10 2.93
N LEU A 338 -15.26 -5.97 2.90
CA LEU A 338 -14.41 -6.64 1.93
C LEU A 338 -14.35 -8.16 2.14
N THR A 339 -14.48 -8.65 3.38
CA THR A 339 -14.65 -10.07 3.69
C THR A 339 -15.93 -10.59 3.05
N ILE A 340 -17.07 -9.94 3.30
CA ILE A 340 -18.38 -10.32 2.75
C ILE A 340 -18.38 -10.25 1.22
N ALA A 341 -17.86 -9.17 0.65
CA ALA A 341 -17.76 -9.00 -0.80
C ALA A 341 -16.87 -10.08 -1.43
N SER A 342 -15.72 -10.39 -0.82
CA SER A 342 -14.82 -11.43 -1.29
C SER A 342 -15.46 -12.81 -1.19
N PHE A 343 -16.19 -13.09 -0.11
CA PHE A 343 -16.94 -14.32 0.04
C PHE A 343 -17.95 -14.51 -1.10
N PHE A 344 -18.88 -13.57 -1.30
CA PHE A 344 -19.90 -13.73 -2.34
C PHE A 344 -19.36 -13.72 -3.77
N ALA A 345 -18.30 -12.96 -4.02
CA ALA A 345 -17.79 -12.81 -5.37
C ALA A 345 -16.78 -13.90 -5.76
N LEU A 346 -15.85 -14.28 -4.88
CA LEU A 346 -14.80 -15.25 -5.20
C LEU A 346 -15.21 -16.69 -4.93
N SER A 347 -16.24 -16.92 -4.11
CA SER A 347 -16.64 -18.27 -3.75
C SER A 347 -17.25 -19.06 -4.92
N ASP A 348 -16.98 -20.36 -4.91
CA ASP A 348 -17.40 -21.35 -5.92
C ASP A 348 -18.25 -22.44 -5.25
N LYS A 349 -18.50 -23.59 -5.90
CA LYS A 349 -19.30 -24.73 -5.36
C LYS A 349 -18.87 -25.25 -3.97
N PHE A 350 -17.83 -24.72 -3.35
CA PHE A 350 -17.23 -25.16 -2.07
C PHE A 350 -17.42 -24.17 -0.92
N ASP A 351 -18.45 -23.33 -0.98
CA ASP A 351 -18.84 -22.35 0.05
C ASP A 351 -18.77 -22.90 1.49
N TYR A 352 -19.22 -24.15 1.71
CA TYR A 352 -19.32 -24.71 3.06
C TYR A 352 -17.97 -24.86 3.78
N LEU A 353 -16.90 -25.25 3.07
CA LEU A 353 -15.55 -25.38 3.68
C LEU A 353 -14.98 -24.03 4.06
N SER A 354 -15.26 -23.00 3.26
CA SER A 354 -14.82 -21.64 3.52
C SER A 354 -15.56 -21.02 4.71
N ILE A 355 -16.88 -21.21 4.81
CA ILE A 355 -17.67 -20.81 5.99
C ILE A 355 -17.14 -21.52 7.24
N LEU A 356 -16.89 -22.83 7.15
CA LEU A 356 -16.37 -23.62 8.25
C LEU A 356 -14.98 -23.14 8.70
N SER A 357 -14.12 -22.71 7.77
CA SER A 357 -12.81 -22.14 8.10
C SER A 357 -12.91 -20.79 8.83
N ILE A 358 -13.82 -19.91 8.42
CA ILE A 358 -14.07 -18.62 9.10
C ILE A 358 -14.70 -18.87 10.47
N LEU A 359 -15.59 -19.86 10.60
CA LEU A 359 -16.22 -20.23 11.87
C LEU A 359 -15.19 -20.75 12.88
N PHE A 360 -14.33 -21.68 12.48
CA PHE A 360 -13.26 -22.17 13.37
C PHE A 360 -12.26 -21.06 13.70
N ASP A 361 -11.96 -20.17 12.76
CA ASP A 361 -11.13 -19.00 13.03
C ASP A 361 -11.76 -18.05 14.05
N ASN A 362 -13.08 -17.80 13.94
CA ASN A 362 -13.80 -16.99 14.90
C ASN A 362 -13.76 -17.60 16.32
N ILE A 363 -13.93 -18.92 16.44
CA ILE A 363 -13.78 -19.64 17.71
C ILE A 363 -12.33 -19.51 18.23
N SER A 364 -11.33 -19.51 17.34
CA SER A 364 -9.93 -19.33 17.73
C SER A 364 -9.60 -17.91 18.23
N MET A 365 -10.26 -16.89 17.68
CA MET A 365 -10.05 -15.48 18.03
C MET A 365 -10.97 -15.00 19.17
N LEU A 366 -11.87 -15.86 19.64
CA LEU A 366 -12.83 -15.57 20.71
C LEU A 366 -12.19 -14.92 21.96
N PRO A 367 -11.06 -15.42 22.52
CA PRO A 367 -10.37 -14.75 23.63
C PRO A 367 -10.02 -13.28 23.36
N GLN A 368 -9.60 -12.94 22.13
CA GLN A 368 -9.27 -11.55 21.76
C GLN A 368 -10.53 -10.67 21.66
N VAL A 369 -11.65 -11.25 21.23
CA VAL A 369 -12.94 -10.55 21.16
C VAL A 369 -13.42 -10.19 22.58
N ILE A 370 -13.21 -11.07 23.55
CA ILE A 370 -13.70 -10.92 24.92
C ILE A 370 -12.95 -9.85 25.70
N GLU A 371 -11.66 -9.64 25.43
CA GLU A 371 -10.91 -8.48 25.99
C GLU A 371 -11.55 -7.13 25.60
N GLY A 372 -12.29 -7.07 24.49
CA GLY A 372 -12.97 -5.86 24.03
C GLY A 372 -14.39 -5.65 24.58
N ILE A 373 -14.97 -6.61 25.31
CA ILE A 373 -16.34 -6.53 25.85
C ILE A 373 -16.32 -5.93 27.26
N PRO A 374 -17.22 -4.99 27.61
CA PRO A 374 -17.33 -4.49 28.99
C PRO A 374 -17.64 -5.63 29.97
N TYR A 375 -16.99 -5.62 31.14
CA TYR A 375 -17.09 -6.67 32.15
C TYR A 375 -18.52 -6.80 32.70
N ILE A 376 -19.19 -7.91 32.38
CA ILE A 376 -20.49 -8.28 32.96
C ILE A 376 -20.25 -9.48 33.91
N PRO A 377 -20.46 -9.31 35.23
CA PRO A 377 -20.27 -10.39 36.20
C PRO A 377 -21.16 -11.60 35.88
N GLY A 378 -20.58 -12.82 35.90
CA GLY A 378 -21.27 -14.09 35.62
C GLY A 378 -21.14 -14.58 34.18
N VAL A 379 -21.32 -13.70 33.19
CA VAL A 379 -21.13 -14.05 31.76
C VAL A 379 -19.65 -14.27 31.45
N TYR A 380 -18.76 -13.46 32.04
CA TYR A 380 -17.31 -13.58 31.85
C TYR A 380 -16.77 -14.95 32.31
N HIS A 381 -17.25 -15.50 33.44
CA HIS A 381 -16.78 -16.80 33.95
C HIS A 381 -17.17 -17.97 33.05
N ILE A 382 -18.40 -17.99 32.53
CA ILE A 382 -18.84 -19.03 31.60
C ILE A 382 -18.03 -18.93 30.30
N ILE A 383 -17.84 -17.71 29.80
CA ILE A 383 -17.11 -17.46 28.57
C ILE A 383 -15.62 -17.81 28.71
N GLN A 384 -14.98 -17.51 29.84
CA GLN A 384 -13.56 -17.78 30.08
C GLN A 384 -13.23 -19.28 30.08
N ILE A 385 -14.17 -20.15 30.46
CA ILE A 385 -14.01 -21.61 30.38
C ILE A 385 -13.89 -22.10 28.93
N PHE A 386 -14.64 -21.47 28.01
CA PHE A 386 -14.62 -21.80 26.57
C PHE A 386 -13.56 -21.03 25.77
N ALA A 387 -13.22 -19.82 26.22
CA ALA A 387 -12.33 -18.90 25.52
C ALA A 387 -10.88 -18.94 26.01
N GLY A 388 -10.65 -19.37 27.24
CA GLY A 388 -9.33 -19.41 27.86
C GLY A 388 -8.47 -20.58 27.36
N SER A 389 -7.16 -20.43 27.48
CA SER A 389 -6.24 -21.56 27.42
C SER A 389 -6.35 -22.36 28.72
N TRP A 390 -6.61 -23.66 28.62
CA TRP A 390 -6.63 -24.56 29.77
C TRP A 390 -5.23 -24.85 30.29
N TYR A 391 -4.24 -24.91 29.39
CA TYR A 391 -2.82 -25.13 29.70
C TYR A 391 -1.93 -24.26 28.82
N SER A 392 -0.81 -23.76 29.35
CA SER A 392 0.22 -23.03 28.60
C SER A 392 1.60 -23.63 28.89
N ILE A 393 2.38 -23.91 27.86
CA ILE A 393 3.74 -24.45 27.97
C ILE A 393 4.73 -23.47 27.34
N GLU A 394 5.75 -23.07 28.09
CA GLU A 394 6.88 -22.29 27.60
C GLU A 394 7.89 -23.22 26.90
N ILE A 395 8.14 -23.01 25.61
CA ILE A 395 9.16 -23.76 24.86
C ILE A 395 10.48 -22.99 24.85
N LEU A 396 10.41 -21.67 24.61
CA LEU A 396 11.54 -20.73 24.67
C LEU A 396 11.15 -19.55 25.57
N PRO A 397 12.12 -18.76 26.08
CA PRO A 397 11.87 -17.61 26.96
C PRO A 397 10.82 -16.60 26.43
N ASP A 398 10.63 -16.53 25.11
CA ASP A 398 9.66 -15.64 24.46
C ASP A 398 8.58 -16.38 23.64
N LEU A 399 8.48 -17.72 23.71
CA LEU A 399 7.53 -18.50 22.91
C LEU A 399 6.69 -19.46 23.77
N GLN A 400 5.40 -19.16 23.84
CA GLN A 400 4.40 -19.91 24.59
C GLN A 400 3.45 -20.67 23.66
N ILE A 401 3.17 -21.94 23.97
CA ILE A 401 2.08 -22.70 23.35
C ILE A 401 0.89 -22.72 24.30
N HIS A 402 -0.27 -22.33 23.80
CA HIS A 402 -1.53 -22.44 24.54
C HIS A 402 -2.36 -23.62 24.02
N PHE A 403 -2.85 -24.44 24.95
CA PHE A 403 -3.78 -25.53 24.71
C PHE A 403 -5.16 -25.15 25.24
N GLY A 404 -6.15 -25.16 24.36
CA GLY A 404 -7.55 -24.88 24.67
C GLY A 404 -8.44 -25.09 23.45
N LEU A 405 -9.74 -24.88 23.62
CA LEU A 405 -10.71 -24.92 22.52
C LEU A 405 -10.34 -23.95 21.37
N PRO A 406 -9.86 -22.70 21.63
CA PRO A 406 -9.43 -21.80 20.56
C PRO A 406 -8.25 -22.35 19.74
N SER A 407 -7.27 -22.98 20.40
CA SER A 407 -6.10 -23.57 19.74
C SER A 407 -6.45 -24.82 18.92
N LEU A 408 -7.39 -25.64 19.39
CA LEU A 408 -7.92 -26.77 18.64
C LEU A 408 -8.70 -26.32 17.40
N ALA A 409 -9.54 -25.29 17.54
CA ALA A 409 -10.25 -24.69 16.40
C ALA A 409 -9.26 -24.13 15.37
N TYR A 410 -8.19 -23.46 15.81
CA TYR A 410 -7.13 -22.99 14.94
C TYR A 410 -6.42 -24.13 14.19
N LEU A 411 -6.12 -25.27 14.84
CA LEU A 411 -5.51 -26.44 14.18
C LEU A 411 -6.38 -27.06 13.08
N LEU A 412 -7.70 -26.93 13.17
CA LEU A 412 -8.62 -27.41 12.13
C LEU A 412 -8.57 -26.55 10.86
N VAL A 413 -8.22 -25.26 10.96
CA VAL A 413 -8.19 -24.34 9.81
C VAL A 413 -7.16 -24.77 8.75
N PRO A 414 -5.88 -25.04 9.07
CA PRO A 414 -4.93 -25.59 8.11
C PRO A 414 -5.35 -26.93 7.50
N VAL A 415 -6.02 -27.81 8.26
CA VAL A 415 -6.53 -29.09 7.74
C VAL A 415 -7.59 -28.86 6.66
N LEU A 416 -8.48 -27.87 6.85
CA LEU A 416 -9.45 -27.47 5.82
C LEU A 416 -8.75 -26.87 4.60
N PHE A 417 -7.71 -26.06 4.79
CA PHE A 417 -6.91 -25.50 3.69
C PHE A 417 -6.20 -26.57 2.87
N ILE A 418 -5.61 -27.58 3.52
CA ILE A 418 -4.99 -28.73 2.85
C ILE A 418 -6.03 -29.51 2.04
N ARG A 419 -7.22 -29.76 2.59
CA ARG A 419 -8.32 -30.42 1.86
C ARG A 419 -8.78 -29.63 0.64
N MET A 420 -8.78 -28.30 0.71
CA MET A 420 -9.08 -27.44 -0.45
C MET A 420 -7.94 -27.46 -1.49
N ALA A 421 -6.68 -27.52 -1.06
CA ALA A 421 -5.52 -27.57 -1.95
C ALA A 421 -5.38 -28.89 -2.71
N LEU A 422 -5.58 -30.02 -2.02
CA LEU A 422 -5.42 -31.37 -2.59
C LEU A 422 -6.51 -31.75 -3.60
N LYS A 423 -7.54 -30.90 -3.77
CA LYS A 423 -8.62 -31.14 -4.70
C LYS A 423 -8.17 -30.98 -6.16
N ASP A 424 -8.75 -31.76 -7.06
CA ASP A 424 -8.47 -31.76 -8.51
C ASP A 424 -6.97 -31.90 -8.86
N SER A 425 -6.30 -32.90 -8.27
CA SER A 425 -4.87 -33.19 -8.51
C SER A 425 -3.95 -31.98 -8.24
N GLY A 426 -4.21 -31.23 -7.16
CA GLY A 426 -3.41 -30.07 -6.74
C GLY A 426 -3.78 -28.75 -7.42
N ARG A 427 -4.64 -28.77 -8.45
CA ARG A 427 -5.15 -27.55 -9.12
C ARG A 427 -6.11 -26.75 -8.24
N GLY A 428 -6.64 -27.35 -7.17
CA GLY A 428 -7.44 -26.69 -6.14
C GLY A 428 -6.70 -25.57 -5.40
N THR A 429 -5.36 -25.61 -5.37
CA THR A 429 -4.54 -24.59 -4.69
C THR A 429 -4.82 -23.18 -5.21
N TYR A 430 -4.69 -22.94 -6.52
CA TYR A 430 -4.87 -21.59 -7.08
C TYR A 430 -6.33 -21.28 -7.45
N ARG A 431 -7.17 -22.31 -7.65
CA ARG A 431 -8.59 -22.13 -8.00
C ARG A 431 -9.51 -21.91 -6.80
N VAL A 432 -9.21 -22.57 -5.68
CA VAL A 432 -10.09 -22.65 -4.51
C VAL A 432 -9.39 -22.04 -3.30
N LEU A 433 -8.23 -22.58 -2.90
CA LEU A 433 -7.56 -22.15 -1.67
C LEU A 433 -7.15 -20.66 -1.69
N ILE A 434 -6.40 -20.21 -2.70
CA ILE A 434 -5.89 -18.82 -2.75
C ILE A 434 -7.01 -17.76 -2.70
N PRO A 435 -8.10 -17.88 -3.48
CA PRO A 435 -9.27 -17.00 -3.34
C PRO A 435 -9.89 -16.99 -1.93
N HIS A 436 -10.00 -18.15 -1.27
CA HIS A 436 -10.55 -18.23 0.09
C HIS A 436 -9.62 -17.63 1.14
N LEU A 437 -8.30 -17.74 0.96
CA LEU A 437 -7.32 -17.10 1.85
C LEU A 437 -7.49 -15.58 1.88
N VAL A 438 -7.84 -14.94 0.77
CA VAL A 438 -8.11 -13.48 0.74
C VAL A 438 -9.25 -13.11 1.67
N CYS A 439 -10.35 -13.88 1.64
CA CYS A 439 -11.48 -13.69 2.55
C CYS A 439 -11.08 -13.92 4.01
N PHE A 440 -10.37 -15.02 4.27
CA PHE A 440 -9.86 -15.36 5.59
C PHE A 440 -8.96 -14.26 6.19
N PHE A 441 -8.06 -13.68 5.39
CA PHE A 441 -7.17 -12.63 5.90
C PHE A 441 -7.85 -11.27 6.02
N TRP A 442 -8.85 -10.93 5.21
CA TRP A 442 -9.69 -9.75 5.49
C TRP A 442 -10.45 -9.88 6.80
N TRP A 443 -10.96 -11.09 7.10
CA TRP A 443 -11.58 -11.38 8.37
C TRP A 443 -10.60 -11.22 9.54
N ARG A 444 -9.41 -11.81 9.44
CA ARG A 444 -8.33 -11.65 10.44
C ARG A 444 -7.91 -10.19 10.63
N MET A 445 -7.80 -9.41 9.54
CA MET A 445 -7.52 -7.97 9.61
C MET A 445 -8.65 -7.22 10.33
N SER A 446 -9.91 -7.56 10.05
CA SER A 446 -11.06 -7.00 10.77
C SER A 446 -10.96 -7.26 12.28
N MET A 447 -10.60 -8.48 12.69
CA MET A 447 -10.43 -8.82 14.10
C MET A 447 -9.24 -8.10 14.76
N SER A 448 -8.15 -7.91 14.01
CA SER A 448 -7.00 -7.13 14.50
C SER A 448 -7.36 -5.68 14.82
N PHE A 449 -8.15 -5.02 13.96
CA PHE A 449 -8.63 -3.66 14.22
C PHE A 449 -9.72 -3.60 15.30
N TYR A 450 -10.55 -4.65 15.42
CA TYR A 450 -11.60 -4.73 16.43
C TYR A 450 -11.04 -4.62 17.85
N ARG A 451 -9.88 -5.27 18.13
CA ARG A 451 -9.19 -5.20 19.43
C ARG A 451 -8.92 -3.76 19.90
N TYR A 452 -8.72 -2.84 18.96
CA TYR A 452 -8.41 -1.43 19.24
C TYR A 452 -9.59 -0.49 18.98
N SER A 453 -10.78 -1.03 18.74
CA SER A 453 -11.99 -0.27 18.43
C SER A 453 -12.91 -0.19 19.64
N THR A 454 -13.55 0.97 19.84
CA THR A 454 -14.61 1.13 20.85
C THR A 454 -15.98 0.81 20.27
N TRP A 455 -16.90 0.35 21.10
CA TRP A 455 -18.30 0.09 20.70
C TRP A 455 -18.98 1.34 20.14
N VAL A 456 -18.72 2.51 20.73
CA VAL A 456 -19.19 3.81 20.22
C VAL A 456 -18.59 4.10 18.84
N GLY A 457 -17.29 3.81 18.64
CA GLY A 457 -16.62 3.96 17.35
C GLY A 457 -17.22 3.05 16.27
N LEU A 458 -17.58 1.81 16.60
CA LEU A 458 -18.22 0.87 15.67
C LEU A 458 -19.64 1.31 15.28
N ILE A 459 -20.43 1.79 16.24
CA ILE A 459 -21.75 2.38 15.96
C ILE A 459 -21.60 3.61 15.07
N ARG A 460 -20.66 4.50 15.40
CA ARG A 460 -20.35 5.69 14.57
C ARG A 460 -19.92 5.30 13.16
N ALA A 461 -19.05 4.29 13.00
CA ALA A 461 -18.62 3.80 11.70
C ALA A 461 -19.81 3.27 10.89
N SER A 462 -20.56 2.31 11.46
CA SER A 462 -21.71 1.70 10.79
C SER A 462 -22.79 2.70 10.37
N VAL A 463 -23.19 3.60 11.27
CA VAL A 463 -24.15 4.68 10.96
C VAL A 463 -23.54 5.68 9.98
N GLY A 464 -22.26 6.03 10.17
CA GLY A 464 -21.53 6.99 9.36
C GLY A 464 -21.41 6.57 7.89
N TRP A 465 -21.11 5.31 7.60
CA TRP A 465 -21.03 4.80 6.22
C TRP A 465 -22.40 4.70 5.56
N VAL A 466 -23.43 4.24 6.27
CA VAL A 466 -24.81 4.20 5.74
C VAL A 466 -25.32 5.61 5.46
N SER A 467 -25.07 6.53 6.39
CA SER A 467 -25.36 7.96 6.26
C SER A 467 -24.59 8.56 5.07
N ALA A 468 -23.30 8.30 4.94
CA ALA A 468 -22.47 8.82 3.86
C ALA A 468 -23.01 8.42 2.47
N VAL A 469 -23.45 7.18 2.26
CA VAL A 469 -24.03 6.77 0.97
C VAL A 469 -25.30 7.56 0.64
N VAL A 470 -26.11 7.91 1.64
CA VAL A 470 -27.34 8.70 1.47
C VAL A 470 -27.06 10.19 1.28
N PHE A 471 -26.09 10.74 2.03
CA PHE A 471 -25.80 12.19 2.02
C PHE A 471 -24.72 12.59 1.01
N LEU A 472 -23.90 11.69 0.47
CA LEU A 472 -22.91 11.99 -0.56
C LEU A 472 -23.51 12.67 -1.81
N PRO A 473 -24.67 12.26 -2.36
CA PRO A 473 -25.30 13.02 -3.44
C PRO A 473 -25.71 14.43 -2.99
N ILE A 474 -26.15 14.59 -1.73
CA ILE A 474 -26.52 15.90 -1.17
C ILE A 474 -25.29 16.80 -0.99
N PHE A 475 -24.18 16.27 -0.47
CA PHE A 475 -22.92 17.00 -0.35
C PHE A 475 -22.33 17.37 -1.71
N MET A 476 -22.45 16.51 -2.72
CA MET A 476 -22.06 16.85 -4.09
C MET A 476 -22.88 18.03 -4.63
N VAL A 477 -24.19 18.04 -4.39
CA VAL A 477 -25.07 19.15 -4.78
C VAL A 477 -24.72 20.43 -4.02
N ILE A 478 -24.51 20.35 -2.69
CA ILE A 478 -24.09 21.50 -1.88
C ILE A 478 -22.74 22.05 -2.36
N PHE A 479 -21.78 21.18 -2.67
CA PHE A 479 -20.48 21.57 -3.19
C PHE A 479 -20.60 22.24 -4.57
N LEU A 480 -21.43 21.69 -5.46
CA LEU A 480 -21.70 22.31 -6.77
C LEU A 480 -22.35 23.68 -6.62
N VAL A 481 -23.31 23.85 -5.69
CA VAL A 481 -23.96 25.13 -5.39
C VAL A 481 -22.98 26.12 -4.74
N TRP A 482 -22.13 25.67 -3.82
CA TRP A 482 -21.08 26.50 -3.23
C TRP A 482 -20.06 26.93 -4.29
N LEU A 483 -19.68 26.04 -5.19
CA LEU A 483 -18.76 26.32 -6.29
C LEU A 483 -19.36 27.31 -7.29
N THR A 484 -20.66 27.22 -7.61
CA THR A 484 -21.32 28.23 -8.45
C THR A 484 -21.40 29.59 -7.75
N ILE A 485 -21.68 29.64 -6.44
CA ILE A 485 -21.66 30.88 -5.64
C ILE A 485 -20.26 31.50 -5.64
N GLN A 486 -19.20 30.70 -5.46
CA GLN A 486 -17.82 31.19 -5.48
C GLN A 486 -17.43 31.71 -6.88
N LEU A 487 -17.79 30.99 -7.94
CA LEU A 487 -17.57 31.45 -9.32
C LEU A 487 -18.30 32.77 -9.60
N PHE A 488 -19.50 32.97 -9.06
CA PHE A 488 -20.24 34.24 -9.15
C PHE A 488 -19.57 35.35 -8.33
N GLY A 489 -19.03 35.03 -7.15
CA GLY A 489 -18.29 35.97 -6.30
C GLY A 489 -16.99 36.49 -6.93
N VAL A 490 -16.37 35.73 -7.83
CA VAL A 490 -15.19 36.16 -8.62
C VAL A 490 -15.53 37.30 -9.58
N PHE A 491 -16.79 37.45 -10.02
CA PHE A 491 -17.24 38.55 -10.89
C PHE A 491 -17.48 39.88 -10.17
N THR A 492 -17.19 39.98 -8.87
CA THR A 492 -17.21 41.28 -8.17
C THR A 492 -16.10 42.20 -8.71
N LEU A 493 -16.43 43.49 -8.89
CA LEU A 493 -15.58 44.51 -9.55
C LEU A 493 -14.14 44.53 -9.00
N THR A 494 -13.97 44.28 -7.70
CA THR A 494 -12.70 44.22 -6.97
C THR A 494 -11.80 43.05 -7.37
N ASN A 495 -12.37 41.90 -7.73
CA ASN A 495 -11.62 40.71 -8.17
C ASN A 495 -11.22 40.80 -9.65
N VAL A 496 -12.02 41.48 -10.47
CA VAL A 496 -11.67 41.80 -11.88
C VAL A 496 -10.44 42.71 -11.94
N PHE A 497 -10.33 43.73 -11.08
CA PHE A 497 -9.13 44.57 -10.99
C PHE A 497 -7.89 43.77 -10.58
N LYS A 498 -8.02 42.84 -9.61
CA LYS A 498 -6.92 41.95 -9.22
C LYS A 498 -6.48 41.03 -10.36
N MET A 499 -7.42 40.52 -11.14
CA MET A 499 -7.16 39.70 -12.33
C MET A 499 -6.49 40.50 -13.45
N LEU A 500 -6.89 41.76 -13.66
CA LEU A 500 -6.26 42.63 -14.65
C LEU A 500 -4.82 42.98 -14.26
N THR A 501 -4.57 43.25 -12.97
CA THR A 501 -3.22 43.52 -12.45
C THR A 501 -2.31 42.30 -12.52
N SER A 502 -2.81 41.09 -12.27
CA SER A 502 -2.00 39.87 -12.39
C SER A 502 -1.71 39.49 -13.84
N VAL A 503 -2.65 39.74 -14.77
CA VAL A 503 -2.40 39.59 -16.23
C VAL A 503 -1.38 40.62 -16.72
N ALA A 504 -1.44 41.87 -16.26
CA ALA A 504 -0.43 42.88 -16.58
C ALA A 504 0.96 42.52 -16.02
N LEU A 505 1.01 41.98 -14.79
CA LEU A 505 2.27 41.53 -14.17
C LEU A 505 2.87 40.30 -14.86
N LEU A 506 2.04 39.42 -15.44
CA LEU A 506 2.45 38.24 -16.21
C LEU A 506 2.83 38.58 -17.67
N ALA A 507 2.28 39.66 -18.23
CA ALA A 507 2.63 40.13 -19.57
C ALA A 507 4.06 40.70 -19.66
N ILE A 508 4.58 41.26 -18.55
CA ILE A 508 5.93 41.83 -18.48
C ILE A 508 7.03 40.76 -18.67
N PRO A 509 6.99 39.60 -17.97
CA PRO A 509 7.89 38.48 -18.25
C PRO A 509 7.70 37.85 -19.64
N ALA A 510 6.48 37.80 -20.17
CA ALA A 510 6.21 37.26 -21.50
C ALA A 510 6.82 38.13 -22.61
N ALA A 511 6.80 39.46 -22.45
CA ALA A 511 7.48 40.39 -23.37
C ALA A 511 9.02 40.26 -23.30
N PHE A 512 9.58 40.04 -22.11
CA PHE A 512 11.01 39.75 -21.93
C PHE A 512 11.42 38.39 -22.55
N ALA A 513 10.57 37.37 -22.42
CA ALA A 513 10.78 36.06 -23.02
C ALA A 513 10.68 36.09 -24.56
N PHE A 514 9.78 36.92 -25.12
CA PHE A 514 9.66 37.13 -26.56
C PHE A 514 10.93 37.74 -27.15
N TRP A 515 11.59 38.65 -26.44
CA TRP A 515 12.85 39.25 -26.87
C TRP A 515 14.07 38.32 -26.74
N GLY A 516 14.04 37.34 -25.83
CA GLY A 516 15.08 36.32 -25.67
C GLY A 516 15.10 35.22 -26.75
N SER A 517 14.07 35.15 -27.61
CA SER A 517 13.87 34.04 -28.57
C SER A 517 14.79 34.03 -29.80
N LYS A 518 15.81 34.90 -29.89
CA LYS A 518 16.82 34.88 -30.97
C LYS A 518 18.13 34.16 -30.63
N GLY A 519 18.17 33.31 -29.59
CA GLY A 519 19.40 32.61 -29.18
C GLY A 519 19.24 31.10 -28.94
N TYR A 520 19.79 30.32 -29.87
CA TYR A 520 20.29 28.94 -29.77
C TYR A 520 19.32 27.74 -29.67
N LYS A 521 19.36 26.91 -30.74
CA LYS A 521 18.87 25.52 -30.79
C LYS A 521 19.93 24.58 -30.19
N LEU A 522 19.55 23.70 -29.27
CA LEU A 522 20.35 22.52 -28.93
C LEU A 522 19.48 21.26 -28.84
N TYR A 523 19.98 20.25 -29.55
CA TYR A 523 19.54 18.87 -29.79
C TYR A 523 18.63 18.19 -28.74
N SER A 524 17.54 17.59 -29.22
CA SER A 524 16.67 16.68 -28.46
C SER A 524 17.28 15.28 -28.36
N PHE A 525 17.44 14.76 -27.14
CA PHE A 525 17.75 13.36 -26.87
C PHE A 525 16.44 12.61 -26.58
N ASP A 526 16.09 11.67 -27.46
CA ASP A 526 14.89 10.85 -27.36
C ASP A 526 15.24 9.57 -26.59
N LEU A 527 14.57 9.30 -25.45
CA LEU A 527 14.66 8.00 -24.77
C LEU A 527 13.29 7.31 -24.84
N GLY A 528 13.24 6.35 -25.74
CA GLY A 528 12.08 5.56 -26.07
C GLY A 528 11.53 4.69 -24.93
N LYS A 529 10.22 4.43 -25.08
CA LYS A 529 9.42 3.39 -24.44
C LYS A 529 10.17 2.04 -24.40
N SER A 530 10.48 1.50 -23.23
CA SER A 530 10.23 0.09 -22.83
C SER A 530 10.83 -0.24 -21.46
N LYS A 531 10.20 -1.20 -20.76
CA LYS A 531 10.55 -1.84 -19.47
C LYS A 531 10.18 -1.09 -18.17
N SER A 532 8.86 -0.92 -18.00
CA SER A 532 8.16 -0.57 -16.75
C SER A 532 8.42 -1.51 -15.55
N THR A 533 8.97 -2.71 -15.76
CA THR A 533 9.25 -3.68 -14.68
C THR A 533 10.61 -3.47 -14.02
N LEU A 534 11.63 -3.08 -14.80
CA LEU A 534 13.00 -2.91 -14.28
C LEU A 534 13.13 -1.66 -13.39
N ILE A 535 12.39 -0.59 -13.72
CA ILE A 535 12.36 0.65 -12.93
C ILE A 535 11.60 0.45 -11.62
N LYS A 536 10.53 -0.37 -11.61
CA LYS A 536 9.80 -0.71 -10.39
C LYS A 536 10.61 -1.59 -9.44
N VAL A 537 11.34 -2.57 -9.98
CA VAL A 537 12.27 -3.41 -9.21
C VAL A 537 13.48 -2.60 -8.75
N GLY A 538 13.99 -1.68 -9.58
CA GLY A 538 15.05 -0.73 -9.23
C GLY A 538 14.64 0.23 -8.12
N LEU A 539 13.41 0.76 -8.13
CA LEU A 539 12.90 1.62 -7.04
C LEU A 539 12.72 0.84 -5.73
N VAL A 540 12.26 -0.41 -5.80
CA VAL A 540 12.14 -1.29 -4.61
C VAL A 540 13.52 -1.71 -4.07
N LEU A 541 14.49 -1.98 -4.95
CA LEU A 541 15.88 -2.27 -4.57
C LEU A 541 16.60 -1.04 -4.04
N ILE A 542 16.37 0.14 -4.59
CA ILE A 542 16.92 1.41 -4.07
C ILE A 542 16.26 1.75 -2.73
N PHE A 543 14.96 1.48 -2.57
CA PHE A 543 14.29 1.64 -1.28
C PHE A 543 14.85 0.65 -0.24
N ALA A 544 14.98 -0.63 -0.57
CA ALA A 544 15.59 -1.66 0.29
C ALA A 544 17.08 -1.38 0.59
N ALA A 545 17.85 -0.92 -0.40
CA ALA A 545 19.25 -0.54 -0.27
C ALA A 545 19.45 0.85 0.35
N SER A 546 18.40 1.65 0.52
CA SER A 546 18.41 2.89 1.33
C SER A 546 18.08 2.60 2.80
N VAL A 547 17.32 1.54 3.08
CA VAL A 547 17.04 1.08 4.45
C VAL A 547 18.31 0.51 5.11
N ILE A 548 19.17 -0.18 4.36
CA ILE A 548 20.40 -0.82 4.90
C ILE A 548 21.46 0.19 5.39
N PRO A 549 21.78 1.29 4.66
CA PRO A 549 22.66 2.34 5.17
C PRO A 549 22.01 3.11 6.33
N PHE A 550 20.68 3.29 6.33
CA PHE A 550 19.99 3.93 7.45
C PHE A 550 20.03 3.09 8.73
N THR A 551 20.02 1.75 8.63
CA THR A 551 20.20 0.89 9.81
C THR A 551 21.65 0.86 10.29
N PHE A 552 22.64 0.94 9.39
CA PHE A 552 24.07 0.92 9.74
C PHE A 552 24.65 2.28 10.18
N VAL A 553 24.10 3.40 9.71
CA VAL A 553 24.54 4.76 10.12
C VAL A 553 23.99 5.15 11.50
N PHE A 554 22.92 4.49 11.97
CA PHE A 554 22.23 4.81 13.24
C PHE A 554 22.40 3.78 14.35
N THR A 555 23.27 2.77 14.22
CA THR A 555 23.74 2.03 15.39
C THR A 555 24.82 2.87 16.08
N PRO A 556 24.52 3.60 17.18
CA PRO A 556 25.59 4.15 18.00
C PRO A 556 26.45 2.97 18.46
N PRO A 557 27.78 3.13 18.53
CA PRO A 557 28.64 2.07 19.05
C PRO A 557 28.15 1.68 20.44
N GLU A 558 27.92 0.38 20.62
CA GLU A 558 27.48 -0.23 21.86
C GLU A 558 28.54 0.04 22.94
N ARG A 559 28.38 1.15 23.67
CA ARG A 559 29.18 1.40 24.87
C ARG A 559 28.56 0.53 25.96
N ASN A 560 29.17 -0.62 26.22
CA ASN A 560 28.89 -1.40 27.41
C ASN A 560 29.11 -0.52 28.66
N VAL A 561 28.02 0.03 29.21
CA VAL A 561 28.03 0.84 30.45
C VAL A 561 27.88 -0.04 31.70
N GLN A 562 28.46 -1.25 31.67
CA GLN A 562 28.71 -1.98 32.92
C GLN A 562 30.09 -1.53 33.43
N GLY A 563 30.12 -0.46 34.22
CA GLY A 563 31.22 -0.23 35.17
C GLY A 563 31.78 1.18 35.35
N ASN A 564 31.53 2.15 34.47
CA ASN A 564 32.13 3.50 34.58
C ASN A 564 31.11 4.58 34.99
N TYR A 565 30.43 4.41 36.11
CA TYR A 565 29.71 5.52 36.74
C TYR A 565 30.69 6.36 37.57
N VAL A 566 30.65 7.68 37.41
CA VAL A 566 31.41 8.58 38.29
C VAL A 566 30.69 8.62 39.64
N THR A 567 31.33 8.13 40.69
CA THR A 567 30.78 8.18 42.06
C THR A 567 30.74 9.60 42.59
N TRP A 568 29.82 9.88 43.51
CA TRP A 568 29.65 11.21 44.10
C TRP A 568 30.94 11.69 44.77
N ASP A 569 31.63 10.81 45.51
CA ASP A 569 32.88 11.15 46.20
C ASP A 569 34.00 11.59 45.25
N LYS A 570 34.08 10.94 44.08
CA LYS A 570 35.06 11.26 43.05
C LYS A 570 34.74 12.56 42.33
N TYR A 571 33.46 12.87 42.16
CA TYR A 571 33.03 14.16 41.64
C TYR A 571 33.24 15.28 42.66
N LYS A 572 32.93 15.03 43.94
CA LYS A 572 33.10 15.96 45.06
C LYS A 572 34.55 16.43 45.18
N SER A 573 35.53 15.51 45.07
CA SER A 573 36.95 15.85 45.20
C SER A 573 37.51 16.66 44.03
N LEU A 574 36.90 16.57 42.84
CA LEU A 574 37.40 17.23 41.63
C LEU A 574 36.66 18.52 41.28
N CYS A 575 35.36 18.59 41.57
CA CYS A 575 34.45 19.56 40.95
C CYS A 575 33.51 20.28 41.94
N SER A 576 33.67 20.06 43.25
CA SER A 576 32.83 20.67 44.29
C SER A 576 33.59 21.69 45.15
N LYS A 577 32.92 22.19 46.20
CA LYS A 577 33.36 23.24 47.13
C LYS A 577 34.84 23.20 47.56
N PRO A 578 35.45 22.03 47.89
CA PRO A 578 36.87 21.98 48.25
C PRO A 578 37.79 22.57 47.18
N GLN A 579 37.44 22.43 45.89
CA GLN A 579 38.23 22.96 44.78
C GLN A 579 37.96 24.46 44.52
N TRP A 580 36.77 24.97 44.87
CA TRP A 580 36.43 26.38 44.72
C TRP A 580 37.10 27.26 45.77
N ASP A 581 37.36 26.69 46.95
CA ASP A 581 38.06 27.40 48.03
C ASP A 581 39.55 27.55 47.68
N GLU A 582 40.13 26.64 46.90
CA GLU A 582 41.52 26.70 46.42
C GLU A 582 41.68 27.43 45.06
N THR A 583 40.69 27.36 44.17
CA THR A 583 40.76 27.91 42.81
C THR A 583 39.45 28.57 42.38
N ASN A 584 39.51 29.53 41.44
CA ASN A 584 38.29 30.17 40.92
C ASN A 584 37.30 29.15 40.32
N ILE A 585 35.99 29.34 40.54
CA ILE A 585 34.92 28.48 40.00
C ILE A 585 35.06 28.28 38.48
N ALA A 586 35.45 29.32 37.74
CA ALA A 586 35.67 29.24 36.30
C ALA A 586 36.75 28.21 35.91
N HIS A 587 37.82 28.09 36.71
CA HIS A 587 38.87 27.10 36.50
C HIS A 587 38.34 25.67 36.73
N SER A 588 37.56 25.47 37.80
CA SER A 588 36.87 24.20 38.05
C SER A 588 35.90 23.85 36.91
N MET A 589 35.15 24.81 36.37
CA MET A 589 34.23 24.57 35.24
C MET A 589 34.96 24.13 33.97
N VAL A 590 36.14 24.68 33.69
CA VAL A 590 36.95 24.27 32.53
C VAL A 590 37.46 22.84 32.70
N ILE A 591 38.05 22.49 33.85
CA ILE A 591 38.57 21.14 34.10
C ILE A 591 37.43 20.11 34.13
N CYS A 592 36.33 20.43 34.81
CA CYS A 592 35.19 19.54 34.96
C CYS A 592 34.34 19.43 33.69
N SER A 593 34.54 20.30 32.69
CA SER A 593 33.89 20.18 31.39
C SER A 593 34.23 18.86 30.68
N HIS A 594 35.41 18.28 30.96
CA HIS A 594 35.80 16.96 30.44
C HIS A 594 34.91 15.82 30.94
N LEU A 595 34.15 16.03 32.02
CA LEU A 595 33.18 15.06 32.53
C LEU A 595 31.83 15.11 31.79
N SER A 596 31.69 15.96 30.76
CA SER A 596 30.46 16.06 29.97
C SER A 596 30.06 14.71 29.34
N ASN A 597 28.77 14.39 29.42
CA ASN A 597 28.14 13.13 29.02
C ASN A 597 28.62 11.87 29.75
N MET A 598 29.40 11.99 30.84
CA MET A 598 29.64 10.84 31.70
C MET A 598 28.43 10.53 32.58
N MET A 599 28.19 9.24 32.79
CA MET A 599 27.07 8.73 33.58
C MET A 599 27.42 8.74 35.08
N VAL A 600 26.42 9.06 35.89
CA VAL A 600 26.49 9.04 37.35
C VAL A 600 25.37 8.17 37.91
N ASP A 601 25.61 7.58 39.07
CA ASP A 601 24.61 6.86 39.88
C ASP A 601 24.74 7.37 41.31
N TRP A 602 23.88 8.32 41.68
CA TRP A 602 23.97 9.08 42.92
C TRP A 602 22.65 8.96 43.70
N SER A 603 22.75 9.07 45.03
CA SER A 603 21.58 9.15 45.92
C SER A 603 21.64 10.44 46.73
N GLY A 604 20.51 11.13 46.84
CA GLY A 604 20.41 12.41 47.54
C GLY A 604 18.98 12.77 47.93
N VAL A 605 18.84 13.86 48.68
CA VAL A 605 17.54 14.31 49.21
C VAL A 605 16.94 15.37 48.29
N VAL A 606 15.69 15.19 47.88
CA VAL A 606 14.99 16.14 47.01
C VAL A 606 14.62 17.39 47.80
N LYS A 607 15.07 18.56 47.33
CA LYS A 607 14.73 19.86 47.90
C LYS A 607 13.48 20.45 47.28
N LYS A 608 13.30 20.30 45.97
CA LYS A 608 12.09 20.71 45.24
C LYS A 608 12.06 20.10 43.84
N VAL A 609 10.86 19.93 43.29
CA VAL A 609 10.63 19.58 41.89
C VAL A 609 9.83 20.70 41.23
N THR A 610 10.29 21.16 40.08
CA THR A 610 9.66 22.29 39.34
C THR A 610 9.56 21.99 37.86
N VAL A 611 8.65 22.66 37.16
CA VAL A 611 8.57 22.60 35.70
C VAL A 611 9.50 23.66 35.12
N LYS A 612 10.56 23.23 34.41
CA LYS A 612 11.52 24.10 33.73
C LYS A 612 10.96 24.72 32.45
N LYS A 613 10.34 23.88 31.61
CA LYS A 613 9.80 24.29 30.31
C LYS A 613 8.57 23.47 29.94
N ILE A 614 7.58 24.13 29.35
CA ILE A 614 6.44 23.48 28.70
C ILE A 614 6.60 23.72 27.20
N ASP A 615 6.66 22.64 26.42
CA ASP A 615 6.75 22.68 24.96
C ASP A 615 5.45 22.14 24.36
N ASN A 616 4.74 22.98 23.62
CA ASN A 616 3.55 22.59 22.86
C ASN A 616 3.68 23.13 21.43
N GLN A 617 4.39 22.37 20.60
CA GLN A 617 4.64 22.75 19.21
C GLN A 617 3.36 22.83 18.38
N ALA A 618 2.36 21.99 18.69
CA ALA A 618 1.05 22.03 18.04
C ALA A 618 0.32 23.35 18.34
N GLU A 619 0.33 23.79 19.60
CA GLU A 619 -0.26 25.06 19.99
C GLU A 619 0.52 26.26 19.40
N ALA A 620 1.85 26.19 19.35
CA ALA A 620 2.66 27.22 18.70
C ALA A 620 2.32 27.37 17.20
N PHE A 621 2.15 26.25 16.49
CA PHE A 621 1.71 26.24 15.09
C PHE A 621 0.29 26.78 14.93
N ILE A 622 -0.65 26.31 15.75
CA ILE A 622 -2.06 26.71 15.64
C ILE A 622 -2.24 28.20 15.99
N ASN A 623 -1.47 28.74 16.94
CA ASN A 623 -1.47 30.16 17.27
C ASN A 623 -0.89 31.06 16.16
N ALA A 624 -0.12 30.51 15.22
CA ALA A 624 0.37 31.25 14.05
C ALA A 624 -0.70 31.41 12.95
N LEU A 625 -1.81 30.67 13.04
CA LEU A 625 -2.92 30.74 12.08
C LEU A 625 -3.92 31.85 12.43
N PRO A 626 -4.73 32.33 11.47
CA PRO A 626 -5.81 33.26 11.76
C PRO A 626 -6.78 32.71 12.80
N TRP A 627 -7.25 33.58 13.71
CA TRP A 627 -8.05 33.21 14.89
C TRP A 627 -9.18 32.21 14.60
N SER A 628 -9.92 32.38 13.51
CA SER A 628 -11.04 31.48 13.16
C SER A 628 -10.58 30.05 12.85
N MET A 629 -9.48 29.89 12.12
CA MET A 629 -8.91 28.58 11.81
C MET A 629 -8.19 27.99 13.01
N ALA A 630 -7.54 28.86 13.80
CA ALA A 630 -6.86 28.47 15.03
C ALA A 630 -7.82 27.90 16.08
N ASN A 631 -8.95 28.57 16.33
CA ASN A 631 -9.98 28.09 17.26
C ASN A 631 -10.65 26.80 16.77
N TRP A 632 -10.95 26.70 15.47
CA TRP A 632 -11.51 25.48 14.90
C TRP A 632 -10.55 24.30 15.06
N LEU A 633 -9.26 24.47 14.74
CA LEU A 633 -8.24 23.43 14.92
C LEU A 633 -8.02 23.09 16.40
N LYS A 634 -7.99 24.08 17.29
CA LYS A 634 -7.90 23.86 18.75
C LYS A 634 -9.05 23.01 19.28
N CYS A 635 -10.28 23.23 18.82
CA CYS A 635 -11.43 22.42 19.24
C CYS A 635 -11.48 21.05 18.56
N THR A 636 -10.97 20.94 17.33
CA THR A 636 -10.99 19.67 16.58
C THR A 636 -9.96 18.68 17.14
N TYR A 637 -8.78 19.18 17.51
CA TYR A 637 -7.65 18.33 17.97
C TYR A 637 -7.36 18.43 19.47
N GLY A 638 -7.97 19.39 20.16
CA GLY A 638 -7.85 19.58 21.61
C GLY A 638 -9.05 19.03 22.37
N GLU A 639 -9.14 19.45 23.63
CA GLU A 639 -10.24 19.10 24.53
C GLU A 639 -11.01 20.38 24.88
N GLU A 640 -12.33 20.25 25.00
CA GLU A 640 -13.20 21.34 25.44
C GLU A 640 -13.14 21.47 26.95
N TYR A 641 -13.15 22.71 27.46
CA TYR A 641 -13.37 22.96 28.88
C TYR A 641 -14.78 22.49 29.24
N PRO A 642 -14.97 21.79 30.38
CA PRO A 642 -16.29 21.34 30.80
C PRO A 642 -17.22 22.55 30.99
N SER A 643 -18.45 22.42 30.51
CA SER A 643 -19.48 23.47 30.61
C SER A 643 -19.89 23.78 32.06
N ASP A 644 -19.73 22.79 32.94
CA ASP A 644 -19.89 22.94 34.39
C ASP A 644 -18.55 22.68 35.07
N CYS A 645 -17.87 23.77 35.45
CA CYS A 645 -16.56 23.73 36.07
C CYS A 645 -16.61 23.23 37.54
N THR A 646 -17.79 23.03 38.15
CA THR A 646 -17.92 22.66 39.57
C THR A 646 -17.49 21.22 39.88
N ASN A 647 -17.37 20.36 38.85
CA ASN A 647 -16.98 18.96 38.99
C ASN A 647 -15.46 18.73 39.07
N LEU A 648 -14.62 19.78 38.99
CA LEU A 648 -13.17 19.64 39.13
C LEU A 648 -12.77 19.52 40.61
N THR A 649 -11.79 18.66 40.91
CA THR A 649 -11.35 18.30 42.27
C THR A 649 -10.62 19.43 43.01
N SER A 650 -10.08 20.41 42.28
CA SER A 650 -9.31 21.52 42.85
C SER A 650 -10.01 22.85 42.62
N THR A 651 -10.20 23.64 43.67
CA THR A 651 -10.79 24.99 43.62
C THR A 651 -10.07 25.92 42.64
N ILE A 652 -8.75 25.76 42.49
CA ILE A 652 -7.92 26.54 41.56
C ILE A 652 -8.23 26.17 40.11
N GLU A 653 -8.45 24.88 39.82
CA GLU A 653 -8.79 24.42 38.47
C GLU A 653 -10.19 24.87 38.06
N GLN A 654 -11.12 24.92 39.02
CA GLN A 654 -12.47 25.48 38.82
C GLN A 654 -12.37 26.95 38.40
N THR A 655 -11.63 27.78 39.13
CA THR A 655 -11.48 29.21 38.79
C THR A 655 -10.77 29.40 37.45
N LEU A 656 -9.75 28.59 37.14
CA LEU A 656 -9.07 28.63 35.83
C LEU A 656 -10.01 28.24 34.68
N CYS A 657 -10.89 27.27 34.88
CA CYS A 657 -11.91 26.85 33.92
C CYS A 657 -12.89 28.00 33.64
N GLU A 658 -13.45 28.62 34.69
CA GLU A 658 -14.38 29.75 34.58
C GLU A 658 -13.75 30.96 33.86
N MET A 659 -12.50 31.30 34.20
CA MET A 659 -11.78 32.40 33.55
C MET A 659 -11.55 32.16 32.04
N ASN A 660 -11.26 30.92 31.63
CA ASN A 660 -11.01 30.60 30.22
C ASN A 660 -12.32 30.62 29.40
N ILE A 661 -13.42 30.13 29.99
CA ILE A 661 -14.76 30.21 29.37
C ILE A 661 -15.19 31.67 29.22
N ALA A 662 -14.98 32.51 30.25
CA ALA A 662 -15.28 33.94 30.19
C ALA A 662 -14.51 34.70 29.09
N GLN A 663 -13.33 34.18 28.69
CA GLN A 663 -12.52 34.74 27.58
C GLN A 663 -12.82 34.10 26.21
N ASN A 664 -13.92 33.35 26.08
CA ASN A 664 -14.30 32.66 24.84
C ASN A 664 -13.23 31.67 24.34
N ARG A 665 -12.47 31.09 25.28
CA ARG A 665 -11.48 30.03 25.02
C ARG A 665 -12.06 28.70 25.46
N ASN A 666 -12.92 28.15 24.62
CA ASN A 666 -13.69 26.95 24.96
C ASN A 666 -12.84 25.68 24.87
N CYS A 667 -11.74 25.68 24.12
CA CYS A 667 -10.93 24.48 23.87
C CYS A 667 -9.44 24.72 24.16
N HIS A 668 -8.74 23.68 24.61
CA HIS A 668 -7.33 23.70 24.94
C HIS A 668 -6.56 22.50 24.39
N LEU A 669 -5.25 22.66 24.15
CA LEU A 669 -4.37 21.59 23.65
C LEU A 669 -3.44 21.03 24.74
N LYS A 670 -3.80 21.17 26.03
CA LYS A 670 -2.96 20.79 27.17
C LYS A 670 -2.50 19.32 27.14
N LYS A 671 -3.28 18.43 26.54
CA LYS A 671 -2.92 17.02 26.34
C LYS A 671 -1.64 16.83 25.52
N LEU A 672 -1.35 17.76 24.60
CA LEU A 672 -0.17 17.75 23.75
C LEU A 672 1.05 18.43 24.41
N ASN A 673 0.90 18.95 25.63
CA ASN A 673 2.02 19.58 26.36
C ASN A 673 3.09 18.54 26.70
N ARG A 674 4.32 18.81 26.26
CA ARG A 674 5.52 18.11 26.73
C ARG A 674 6.18 18.94 27.83
N TYR A 675 6.37 18.32 28.99
CA TYR A 675 6.94 18.98 30.19
C TYR A 675 8.43 18.64 30.31
N GLN A 676 9.25 19.62 30.64
CA GLN A 676 10.61 19.41 31.13
C GLN A 676 10.63 19.80 32.60
N PHE A 677 10.98 18.84 33.46
CA PHE A 677 11.07 19.03 34.90
C PHE A 677 12.52 19.33 35.29
N GLU A 678 12.67 20.08 36.37
CA GLU A 678 13.93 20.31 37.06
C GLU A 678 13.75 19.93 38.53
N MET A 679 14.47 18.89 38.93
CA MET A 679 14.53 18.38 40.29
C MET A 679 15.82 18.89 40.94
N TRP A 680 15.68 19.54 42.10
CA TRP A 680 16.80 20.00 42.90
C TRP A 680 17.11 18.95 43.95
N VAL A 681 18.30 18.37 43.90
CA VAL A 681 18.75 17.32 44.82
C VAL A 681 19.90 17.86 45.67
N THR A 682 19.74 17.81 46.98
CA THR A 682 20.75 18.19 47.94
C THR A 682 21.60 16.95 48.27
N MET A 683 22.89 17.04 47.97
CA MET A 683 23.90 16.04 48.26
C MET A 683 24.69 16.44 49.50
N VAL A 684 25.04 15.46 50.34
CA VAL A 684 25.87 15.69 51.52
C VAL A 684 27.34 15.78 51.09
N ILE A 685 28.01 16.88 51.44
CA ILE A 685 29.48 17.03 51.35
C ILE A 685 30.05 16.52 52.66
N ASP A 686 29.83 17.23 53.77
CA ASP A 686 30.23 16.87 55.14
C ASP A 686 29.07 17.24 56.10
N ASN A 687 29.15 16.91 57.40
CA ASN A 687 28.04 17.11 58.36
C ASN A 687 27.38 18.51 58.35
N ASP A 688 28.11 19.57 57.98
CA ASP A 688 27.59 20.95 57.89
C ASP A 688 27.52 21.52 56.45
N ASN A 689 28.09 20.82 55.45
CA ASN A 689 28.16 21.32 54.08
C ASN A 689 27.27 20.50 53.15
N MET A 690 26.36 21.19 52.45
CA MET A 690 25.46 20.59 51.47
C MET A 690 25.71 21.18 50.08
N HIS A 691 25.52 20.37 49.04
CA HIS A 691 25.64 20.78 47.65
C HIS A 691 24.35 20.51 46.88
N ASP A 692 23.77 21.55 46.29
CA ASP A 692 22.54 21.44 45.51
C ASP A 692 22.87 21.17 44.04
N ILE A 693 22.23 20.15 43.48
CA ILE A 693 22.40 19.70 42.10
C ILE A 693 21.08 19.83 41.35
N ARG A 694 21.14 20.29 40.10
CA ARG A 694 19.96 20.40 39.24
C ARG A 694 19.89 19.20 38.30
N VAL A 695 18.83 18.44 38.40
CA VAL A 695 18.58 17.25 37.60
C VAL A 695 17.39 17.53 36.68
N GLU A 696 17.66 17.67 35.38
CA GLU A 696 16.65 17.84 34.34
C GLU A 696 16.03 16.51 33.95
N ALA A 697 14.72 16.41 34.11
CA ALA A 697 13.94 15.27 33.71
C ALA A 697 13.03 15.60 32.52
N SER A 698 13.02 14.70 31.53
CA SER A 698 12.14 14.81 30.36
C SER A 698 10.68 14.50 30.71
N HIS A 699 9.77 14.76 29.77
CA HIS A 699 8.33 14.53 29.94
C HIS A 699 7.96 13.09 30.33
N TRP A 700 8.81 12.12 29.97
CA TRP A 700 8.63 10.71 30.33
C TRP A 700 8.55 10.48 31.84
N PHE A 701 9.21 11.31 32.64
CA PHE A 701 9.17 11.22 34.10
C PHE A 701 8.00 11.99 34.71
N LYS A 702 7.02 12.46 33.93
CA LYS A 702 5.91 13.27 34.44
C LYS A 702 5.24 12.63 35.66
N ASP A 703 4.87 11.37 35.56
CA ASP A 703 4.13 10.70 36.63
C ASP A 703 5.00 10.48 37.89
N SER A 704 6.30 10.24 37.71
CA SER A 704 7.26 10.14 38.82
C SER A 704 7.51 11.51 39.46
N MET A 705 7.78 12.54 38.66
CA MET A 705 8.08 13.91 39.10
C MET A 705 6.90 14.60 39.79
N MET A 706 5.66 14.25 39.41
CA MET A 706 4.45 14.75 40.06
C MET A 706 4.17 14.06 41.40
N LYS A 707 4.81 12.92 41.69
CA LYS A 707 4.65 12.15 42.93
C LYS A 707 5.74 12.43 43.96
N ILE A 708 6.97 12.67 43.50
CA ILE A 708 8.13 12.96 44.36
C ILE A 708 7.91 14.31 45.08
N GLN A 709 8.09 14.31 46.40
CA GLN A 709 7.94 15.48 47.26
C GLN A 709 9.28 15.97 47.81
N SER A 710 9.26 17.15 48.43
CA SER A 710 10.43 17.69 49.14
C SER A 710 10.71 16.86 50.38
N GLY A 711 11.96 16.44 50.57
CA GLY A 711 12.42 15.60 51.67
C GLY A 711 12.62 14.13 51.28
N ASP A 712 12.16 13.70 50.12
CA ASP A 712 12.30 12.32 49.66
C ASP A 712 13.76 11.99 49.30
N THR A 713 14.21 10.79 49.66
CA THR A 713 15.50 10.27 49.20
C THR A 713 15.32 9.55 47.86
N VAL A 714 16.06 10.01 46.85
CA VAL A 714 16.00 9.45 45.51
C VAL A 714 17.37 8.99 45.05
N ARG A 715 17.41 7.77 44.53
CA ARG A 715 18.54 7.27 43.75
C ARG A 715 18.29 7.55 42.29
N PHE A 716 19.24 8.17 41.61
CA PHE A 716 19.08 8.53 40.21
C PHE A 716 20.33 8.23 39.39
N ARG A 717 20.09 7.81 38.15
CA ARG A 717 21.13 7.70 37.12
C ARG A 717 20.95 8.82 36.11
N ALA A 718 22.00 9.59 35.89
CA ALA A 718 21.96 10.78 35.05
C ALA A 718 23.28 10.97 34.29
N ALA A 719 23.28 11.78 33.23
CA ALA A 719 24.52 12.25 32.60
C ALA A 719 24.79 13.71 32.93
N LEU A 720 26.08 14.04 33.13
CA LEU A 720 26.53 15.42 33.31
C LEU A 720 26.37 16.20 32.00
N LYS A 721 25.54 17.25 31.98
CA LYS A 721 25.14 17.93 30.73
C LYS A 721 25.85 19.28 30.56
N SER A 722 25.64 20.21 31.49
CA SER A 722 26.10 21.60 31.38
C SER A 722 26.36 22.22 32.75
N GLU A 723 27.14 23.30 32.79
CA GLU A 723 27.55 23.97 34.04
C GLU A 723 28.24 23.03 35.05
N ILE A 724 28.99 22.05 34.55
CA ILE A 724 29.71 21.08 35.37
C ILE A 724 30.82 21.80 36.13
N GLY A 725 30.94 21.56 37.43
CA GLY A 725 31.89 22.29 38.31
C GLY A 725 31.40 23.68 38.78
N ASN A 726 30.18 24.09 38.41
CA ASN A 726 29.51 25.27 38.97
C ASN A 726 28.86 24.95 40.32
N ILE A 727 28.35 25.98 41.01
CA ILE A 727 27.57 25.88 42.24
C ILE A 727 26.33 24.99 42.06
N TRP A 728 25.72 24.97 40.86
CA TRP A 728 24.54 24.15 40.55
C TRP A 728 24.69 23.43 39.20
N PRO A 729 25.44 22.31 39.16
CA PRO A 729 25.64 21.57 37.93
C PRO A 729 24.32 20.99 37.40
N ILE A 730 24.19 20.96 36.08
CA ILE A 730 22.99 20.47 35.39
C ILE A 730 23.24 19.05 34.87
N LEU A 731 22.42 18.13 35.35
CA LEU A 731 22.42 16.72 34.98
C LEU A 731 21.17 16.39 34.17
N LYS A 732 21.26 15.44 33.25
CA LYS A 732 20.14 14.91 32.49
C LYS A 732 19.73 13.54 33.04
N LEU A 733 18.50 13.42 33.51
CA LEU A 733 17.98 12.21 34.14
C LEU A 733 17.69 11.09 33.13
N PHE A 734 18.08 9.87 33.47
CA PHE A 734 17.77 8.64 32.73
C PHE A 734 16.99 7.60 33.55
N TYR A 735 17.22 7.57 34.86
CA TYR A 735 16.55 6.67 35.77
C TYR A 735 16.38 7.35 37.12
N VAL A 736 15.23 7.15 37.77
CA VAL A 736 14.98 7.59 39.14
C VAL A 736 14.20 6.52 39.88
N GLU A 737 14.63 6.28 41.11
CA GLU A 737 14.03 5.38 42.08
C GLU A 737 13.91 6.14 43.39
N CYS A 738 12.72 6.12 43.99
CA CYS A 738 12.51 6.72 45.31
C CYS A 738 12.64 5.64 46.39
N GLU A 739 13.57 5.83 47.33
CA GLU A 739 13.85 4.84 48.38
C GLU A 739 12.85 4.93 49.55
N ASN A 740 12.33 6.14 49.83
CA ASN A 740 11.47 6.41 50.99
C ASN A 740 10.03 6.84 50.62
N CYS A 741 9.58 6.60 49.38
CA CYS A 741 8.22 6.96 48.96
C CYS A 741 7.18 5.90 49.37
N PRO A 742 5.95 6.30 49.75
CA PRO A 742 4.87 5.37 50.13
C PRO A 742 4.32 4.53 48.96
N MET A 743 4.71 4.83 47.72
CA MET A 743 4.45 4.04 46.53
C MET A 743 5.76 3.82 45.78
N GLU A 744 5.92 2.65 45.16
CA GLU A 744 7.08 2.32 44.33
C GLU A 744 7.11 3.25 43.10
N VAL A 745 8.00 4.24 43.12
CA VAL A 745 8.21 5.18 42.01
C VAL A 745 9.46 4.74 41.27
N ILE A 746 9.26 4.01 40.17
CA ILE A 746 10.32 3.68 39.21
C ILE A 746 10.04 4.45 37.93
N GLY A 747 10.94 5.36 37.57
CA GLY A 747 10.90 6.05 36.28
C GLY A 747 12.13 5.68 35.47
N GLU A 748 11.94 5.20 34.24
CA GLU A 748 13.04 4.92 33.30
C GLU A 748 12.79 5.63 31.97
N SER A 749 13.82 6.32 31.45
CA SER A 749 13.71 7.06 30.19
C SER A 749 13.99 6.17 28.99
N SER A 750 13.17 6.29 27.93
CA SER A 750 13.49 5.77 26.60
C SER A 750 14.80 6.33 26.02
N ALA A 751 15.30 7.47 26.53
CA ALA A 751 16.61 8.01 26.16
C ALA A 751 17.79 7.11 26.59
N PHE A 752 17.61 6.28 27.64
CA PHE A 752 18.57 5.23 28.00
C PHE A 752 18.66 4.17 26.88
N TYR A 753 17.52 3.80 26.28
CA TYR A 753 17.43 2.92 25.10
C TYR A 753 17.88 3.61 23.79
N GLN A 754 17.77 4.94 23.71
CA GLN A 754 18.16 5.74 22.55
C GLN A 754 19.69 5.89 22.43
N GLN A 755 20.41 5.85 23.56
CA GLN A 755 21.88 5.83 23.57
C GLN A 755 22.46 4.44 23.26
N THR A 756 21.69 3.37 23.45
CA THR A 756 22.15 1.99 23.21
C THR A 756 21.83 1.47 21.81
N GLY A 757 21.08 2.18 20.95
CA GLY A 757 20.69 1.67 19.61
C GLY A 757 19.58 0.61 19.65
N TRP A 758 18.97 0.39 20.81
CA TRP A 758 17.99 -0.68 21.04
C TRP A 758 16.60 -0.38 20.46
N HIS A 759 16.28 0.87 20.11
CA HIS A 759 14.91 1.25 19.73
C HIS A 759 14.44 0.66 18.38
N ILE A 760 15.33 0.56 17.37
CA ILE A 760 15.01 -0.08 16.09
C ILE A 760 14.91 -1.59 16.26
N PHE A 761 15.82 -2.20 17.03
CA PHE A 761 15.79 -3.65 17.30
C PHE A 761 14.53 -4.04 18.09
N VAL A 762 14.13 -3.27 19.08
CA VAL A 762 12.87 -3.46 19.81
C VAL A 762 11.67 -3.25 18.90
N ALA A 763 11.65 -2.18 18.09
CA ALA A 763 10.53 -1.94 17.17
C ALA A 763 10.42 -3.01 16.08
N ILE A 764 11.54 -3.51 15.55
CA ILE A 764 11.58 -4.63 14.60
C ILE A 764 11.14 -5.93 15.28
N ARG A 765 11.60 -6.19 16.51
CA ARG A 765 11.18 -7.35 17.30
C ARG A 765 9.68 -7.32 17.55
N ASP A 766 9.13 -6.16 17.90
CA ASP A 766 7.69 -5.98 18.13
C ASP A 766 6.89 -6.15 16.83
N ALA A 767 7.42 -5.66 15.70
CA ALA A 767 6.86 -5.90 14.37
C ALA A 767 6.86 -7.39 13.99
N ILE A 768 7.97 -8.10 14.19
CA ILE A 768 8.10 -9.54 13.94
C ILE A 768 7.15 -10.31 14.85
N ARG A 769 7.09 -9.95 16.14
CA ARG A 769 6.16 -10.50 17.12
C ARG A 769 4.71 -10.31 16.68
N ALA A 770 4.33 -9.13 16.21
CA ALA A 770 2.98 -8.86 15.74
C ALA A 770 2.62 -9.67 14.49
N VAL A 771 3.54 -9.78 13.53
CA VAL A 771 3.37 -10.64 12.35
C VAL A 771 3.22 -12.10 12.78
N TRP A 772 4.11 -12.60 13.64
CA TRP A 772 4.04 -13.97 14.16
C TRP A 772 2.70 -14.24 14.84
N ASN A 773 2.31 -13.38 15.78
CA ASN A 773 1.05 -13.53 16.52
C ASN A 773 -0.17 -13.39 15.60
N PHE A 774 -0.14 -12.54 14.58
CA PHE A 774 -1.23 -12.41 13.60
C PHE A 774 -1.49 -13.73 12.86
N PHE A 775 -0.43 -14.47 12.48
CA PHE A 775 -0.59 -15.74 11.79
C PHE A 775 -0.80 -16.90 12.75
N MET A 776 -0.06 -16.98 13.86
CA MET A 776 0.09 -18.17 14.70
C MET A 776 -0.75 -18.19 15.97
N ALA A 777 -1.27 -17.04 16.42
CA ALA A 777 -2.18 -17.01 17.58
C ALA A 777 -3.53 -17.66 17.22
N PRO A 778 -4.20 -18.34 18.18
CA PRO A 778 -3.85 -18.45 19.61
C PRO A 778 -2.93 -19.62 19.98
N LEU A 779 -2.56 -20.49 19.02
CA LEU A 779 -1.80 -21.71 19.30
C LEU A 779 -0.38 -21.43 19.78
N LEU A 780 0.35 -20.58 19.04
CA LEU A 780 1.72 -20.18 19.32
C LEU A 780 1.76 -18.67 19.47
N VAL A 781 2.09 -18.19 20.67
CA VAL A 781 2.16 -16.77 20.99
C VAL A 781 3.61 -16.41 21.36
N PHE A 782 4.13 -15.38 20.69
CA PHE A 782 5.41 -14.78 21.01
C PHE A 782 5.18 -13.66 22.03
N SER A 783 5.78 -13.79 23.22
CA SER A 783 5.55 -12.95 24.41
C SER A 783 6.40 -11.69 24.49
#